data_AF-A0A218XLN7-F1
#
_entry.id   AF-A0A218XLN7-F1
#
_cell.length_a   1.000
_cell.length_b   1.000
_cell.length_c   1.000
_cell.angle_alpha   90.00
_cell.angle_beta   90.00
_cell.angle_gamma   90.00
#
_symmetry.space_group_name_H-M   'P 1'
#
loop_
_entity.id
_entity.type
_entity.pdbx_description
1 polymer ?
#
loop_
_entity_poly.entity_id
_entity_poly.type
_entity_poly.pdbx_seq_one_letter_code
_entity_poly.pdbx_strand_id
1 'polypeptide(L)'
;MGMNGYCQVLGVLSAVLLLHMNRLCSCQDAEERKASLITIHFLLTILITVYIVYMGHLPETRMYFPASAHSSILQEAVGEGAVSELLIRSYKRSFNGFSAKLTESEAKRIASREDVISVFPSGTFHLHTTGSWDFMGFHETAKRNPSIESDIIIGVLDSGAWPESESFSDKGFGPPPKKWKGTCQGGANFTCNNKLIGARFYADGSHSARDSFGHGTHTASTAAGNPVNGVSFYGLGNGTARGGVPSARIAVYKVCNDKGDCGNADILAGFDDAIADGVDIITASLGGNLAQSFDTDPVAIGGFHAMERGILTTQSAGNQGPHEGTVSSVAPWLFTVAASNTNRGFATTIGAKFSWTANTISAFPSMNTSAPVVHGLQVTSNCTEDLARECSSTCLDSKKVTGKIVLCDTEFRDGIEEAASKGSAGVIAQCNSQTPYPEPFVTPIPMLCFTKEIYRSYVAHFNATKNLTGQILKSENVENIDPHPMVASFSSRGPNKIAADIMKANKRSVSYNFLSGTSMAAPHVAGAAAYIKSFHPDWSPAAIKSAIMTTATRMDVRSDPQGCGSGHINPVDAVDPGLVYEIEKKDYLSFLCNLGYDLGKISSNKTKGCPEEGSKNMSPAKLNYPAFFFRVPIMKSFVVALERTVTNVGPPNSIYRVLVPQIDPSFRTTVDVFPKALRFNSVGEKQIFKVVVSGKEVIEGTVIHTAILWADGQRSVSTPITIYSAPQ
;
A
#
# COMPACT_ATOMS: atom_id res chain seq x y z
N MET A 1 -18.80 -6.68 1.39
CA MET A 1 -20.11 -7.00 2.02
C MET A 1 -19.92 -6.98 3.53
N GLY A 2 -20.86 -6.42 4.30
CA GLY A 2 -20.79 -6.36 5.77
C GLY A 2 -21.32 -7.61 6.48
N MET A 3 -21.06 -7.71 7.78
CA MET A 3 -21.38 -8.89 8.62
C MET A 3 -22.85 -9.34 8.53
N ASN A 4 -23.82 -8.40 8.45
CA ASN A 4 -25.24 -8.74 8.35
C ASN A 4 -25.57 -9.59 7.11
N GLY A 5 -24.87 -9.38 5.99
CA GLY A 5 -25.03 -10.20 4.78
C GLY A 5 -24.50 -11.62 4.98
N TYR A 6 -23.37 -11.78 5.69
CA TYR A 6 -22.84 -13.10 6.05
C TYR A 6 -23.81 -13.86 6.98
N CYS A 7 -24.36 -13.21 8.01
CA CYS A 7 -25.35 -13.83 8.89
C CYS A 7 -26.64 -14.25 8.14
N GLN A 8 -27.12 -13.44 7.19
CA GLN A 8 -28.26 -13.81 6.35
C GLN A 8 -27.96 -15.02 5.45
N VAL A 9 -26.79 -15.04 4.78
CA VAL A 9 -26.38 -16.17 3.93
C VAL A 9 -26.18 -17.45 4.76
N LEU A 10 -25.52 -17.38 5.93
CA LEU A 10 -25.35 -18.51 6.84
C LEU A 10 -26.68 -19.01 7.41
N GLY A 11 -27.63 -18.12 7.70
CA GLY A 11 -28.99 -18.48 8.13
C GLY A 11 -29.75 -19.24 7.05
N VAL A 12 -29.71 -18.77 5.80
CA VAL A 12 -30.32 -19.45 4.64
C VAL A 12 -29.66 -20.81 4.39
N LEU A 13 -28.32 -20.90 4.38
CA LEU A 13 -27.59 -22.16 4.23
C LEU A 13 -27.95 -23.17 5.33
N SER A 14 -28.03 -22.72 6.59
CA SER A 14 -28.42 -23.57 7.73
C SER A 14 -29.85 -24.09 7.60
N ALA A 15 -30.79 -23.23 7.18
CA ALA A 15 -32.18 -23.61 6.96
C ALA A 15 -32.34 -24.63 5.82
N VAL A 16 -31.60 -24.45 4.70
CA VAL A 16 -31.58 -25.40 3.58
C VAL A 16 -30.95 -26.74 3.99
N LEU A 17 -29.87 -26.72 4.77
CA LEU A 17 -29.23 -27.93 5.28
C LEU A 17 -30.18 -28.74 6.19
N LEU A 18 -30.87 -28.06 7.12
CA LEU A 18 -31.91 -28.66 7.98
C LEU A 18 -33.07 -29.24 7.16
N LEU A 19 -33.50 -28.55 6.09
CA LEU A 19 -34.54 -29.04 5.17
C LEU A 19 -34.15 -30.34 4.48
N HIS A 20 -32.93 -30.47 3.96
CA HIS A 20 -32.47 -31.71 3.32
C HIS A 20 -32.14 -32.82 4.33
N MET A 21 -31.65 -32.50 5.52
CA MET A 21 -31.50 -33.48 6.62
C MET A 21 -32.85 -34.08 7.02
N ASN A 22 -33.89 -33.26 7.17
CA ASN A 22 -35.23 -33.74 7.49
C ASN A 22 -35.85 -34.56 6.33
N ARG A 23 -35.55 -34.23 5.06
CA ARG A 23 -35.93 -35.07 3.90
C ARG A 23 -35.25 -36.44 3.92
N LEU A 24 -33.95 -36.53 4.24
CA LEU A 24 -33.26 -37.83 4.34
C LEU A 24 -33.90 -38.76 5.39
N CYS A 25 -34.40 -38.20 6.51
CA CYS A 25 -35.10 -38.96 7.54
C CYS A 25 -36.55 -39.34 7.20
N SER A 26 -37.15 -38.81 6.13
CA SER A 26 -38.58 -38.97 5.82
C SER A 26 -38.89 -39.56 4.43
N CYS A 27 -38.03 -39.39 3.44
CA CYS A 27 -38.24 -39.94 2.09
C CYS A 27 -38.06 -41.46 2.06
N GLN A 28 -39.02 -42.19 1.47
CA GLN A 28 -38.87 -43.62 1.11
C GLN A 28 -38.25 -43.83 -0.27
N ASP A 29 -38.23 -42.81 -1.13
CA ASP A 29 -37.65 -42.86 -2.48
C ASP A 29 -36.11 -42.78 -2.46
N ALA A 30 -35.46 -43.51 -3.36
CA ALA A 30 -34.00 -43.57 -3.48
C ALA A 30 -33.40 -42.39 -4.28
N GLU A 31 -34.11 -41.84 -5.27
CA GLU A 31 -33.60 -40.73 -6.09
C GLU A 31 -33.73 -39.39 -5.34
N GLU A 32 -34.79 -39.15 -4.57
CA GLU A 32 -34.85 -37.97 -3.68
C GLU A 32 -33.77 -38.01 -2.58
N ARG A 33 -33.41 -39.21 -2.10
CA ARG A 33 -32.29 -39.40 -1.18
C ARG A 33 -30.95 -39.08 -1.86
N LYS A 34 -30.71 -39.56 -3.09
CA LYS A 34 -29.52 -39.16 -3.88
C LYS A 34 -29.47 -37.66 -4.10
N ALA A 35 -30.56 -37.03 -4.54
CA ALA A 35 -30.62 -35.59 -4.77
C ALA A 35 -30.29 -34.81 -3.49
N SER A 36 -30.89 -35.18 -2.34
CA SER A 36 -30.59 -34.54 -1.06
C SER A 36 -29.17 -34.81 -0.56
N LEU A 37 -28.60 -35.99 -0.82
CA LEU A 37 -27.19 -36.29 -0.55
C LEU A 37 -26.25 -35.46 -1.42
N ILE A 38 -26.55 -35.28 -2.70
CA ILE A 38 -25.78 -34.43 -3.62
C ILE A 38 -25.85 -32.97 -3.18
N THR A 39 -27.04 -32.46 -2.82
CA THR A 39 -27.20 -31.09 -2.30
C THR A 39 -26.48 -30.89 -0.96
N ILE A 40 -26.56 -31.86 -0.03
CA ILE A 40 -25.82 -31.80 1.25
C ILE A 40 -24.30 -31.88 1.00
N HIS A 41 -23.82 -32.72 0.09
CA HIS A 41 -22.41 -32.81 -0.27
C HIS A 41 -21.91 -31.48 -0.88
N PHE A 42 -22.70 -30.88 -1.77
CA PHE A 42 -22.42 -29.56 -2.36
C PHE A 42 -22.38 -28.46 -1.28
N LEU A 43 -23.32 -28.46 -0.33
CA LEU A 43 -23.36 -27.54 0.82
C LEU A 43 -22.19 -27.76 1.80
N LEU A 44 -21.72 -29.00 1.96
CA LEU A 44 -20.53 -29.30 2.75
C LEU A 44 -19.24 -28.83 2.04
N THR A 45 -19.14 -28.98 0.72
CA THR A 45 -18.01 -28.41 -0.05
C THR A 45 -17.96 -26.89 -0.03
N ILE A 46 -19.08 -26.20 0.24
CA ILE A 46 -19.16 -24.75 0.42
C ILE A 46 -18.54 -24.28 1.77
N LEU A 47 -18.28 -25.19 2.72
CA LEU A 47 -17.64 -24.91 4.01
C LEU A 47 -16.11 -25.11 4.03
N ILE A 48 -15.51 -25.45 2.89
CA ILE A 48 -14.05 -25.60 2.74
C ILE A 48 -13.45 -24.25 2.31
N THR A 49 -12.50 -23.73 3.08
CA THR A 49 -11.80 -22.46 2.79
C THR A 49 -10.29 -22.61 2.90
N VAL A 50 -9.54 -21.68 2.31
CA VAL A 50 -8.07 -21.70 2.36
C VAL A 50 -7.62 -21.10 3.69
N TYR A 51 -6.96 -21.91 4.51
CA TYR A 51 -6.28 -21.47 5.72
C TYR A 51 -4.77 -21.46 5.54
N ILE A 52 -4.10 -20.55 6.23
CA ILE A 52 -2.65 -20.51 6.43
C ILE A 52 -2.38 -21.08 7.82
N VAL A 53 -1.52 -22.09 7.89
CA VAL A 53 -0.99 -22.69 9.11
C VAL A 53 0.45 -22.18 9.25
N TYR A 54 0.63 -21.14 10.06
CA TYR A 54 1.96 -20.58 10.32
C TYR A 54 2.66 -21.39 11.44
N MET A 55 3.98 -21.56 11.33
CA MET A 55 4.81 -22.32 12.27
C MET A 55 6.13 -21.60 12.63
N GLY A 56 6.34 -20.35 12.17
CA GLY A 56 7.40 -19.47 12.65
C GLY A 56 8.68 -19.50 11.81
N HIS A 57 9.85 -19.36 12.44
CA HIS A 57 11.13 -19.53 11.76
C HIS A 57 11.42 -21.02 11.51
N LEU A 58 12.19 -21.31 10.45
CA LEU A 58 12.62 -22.67 10.13
C LEU A 58 13.54 -23.24 11.22
N PRO A 59 13.28 -24.46 11.73
CA PRO A 59 14.19 -25.11 12.67
C PRO A 59 15.60 -25.28 12.09
N GLU A 60 16.62 -24.84 12.83
CA GLU A 60 18.04 -24.97 12.42
C GLU A 60 18.58 -26.41 12.53
N THR A 61 17.74 -27.37 12.95
CA THR A 61 18.10 -28.77 13.12
C THR A 61 18.23 -29.50 11.78
N ARG A 62 19.41 -30.06 11.50
CA ARG A 62 19.78 -30.77 10.24
C ARG A 62 18.90 -31.96 9.84
N MET A 63 17.92 -32.35 10.66
CA MET A 63 16.98 -33.44 10.41
C MET A 63 15.53 -32.96 10.20
N TYR A 64 15.26 -31.66 10.24
CA TYR A 64 13.93 -31.13 9.95
C TYR A 64 13.71 -30.95 8.44
N PHE A 65 12.68 -31.60 7.90
CA PHE A 65 12.29 -31.52 6.50
C PHE A 65 10.90 -30.86 6.40
N PRO A 66 10.80 -29.55 6.15
CA PRO A 66 9.53 -28.81 6.25
C PRO A 66 8.41 -29.39 5.40
N ALA A 67 8.70 -29.78 4.15
CA ALA A 67 7.69 -30.35 3.26
C ALA A 67 7.07 -31.65 3.81
N SER A 68 7.89 -32.53 4.41
CA SER A 68 7.42 -33.77 5.04
C SER A 68 6.65 -33.49 6.34
N ALA A 69 7.11 -32.52 7.14
CA ALA A 69 6.43 -32.10 8.36
C ALA A 69 5.04 -31.51 8.07
N HIS A 70 4.94 -30.58 7.11
CA HIS A 70 3.65 -29.99 6.70
C HIS A 70 2.69 -31.03 6.14
N SER A 71 3.20 -32.00 5.38
CA SER A 71 2.40 -33.12 4.87
C SER A 71 1.86 -33.99 6.00
N SER A 72 2.69 -34.33 7.00
CA SER A 72 2.28 -35.08 8.19
C SER A 72 1.24 -34.34 9.03
N ILE A 73 1.42 -33.04 9.27
CA ILE A 73 0.50 -32.22 10.06
C ILE A 73 -0.86 -32.12 9.38
N LEU A 74 -0.87 -31.99 8.04
CA LEU A 74 -2.11 -32.02 7.26
C LEU A 74 -2.73 -33.43 7.29
N GLN A 75 -1.95 -34.49 7.10
CA GLN A 75 -2.38 -35.90 7.13
C GLN A 75 -3.09 -36.30 8.43
N GLU A 76 -2.56 -35.88 9.59
CA GLU A 76 -3.23 -36.06 10.90
C GLU A 76 -4.58 -35.32 10.99
N ALA A 77 -4.74 -34.25 10.22
CA ALA A 77 -5.90 -33.36 10.26
C ALA A 77 -6.96 -33.62 9.18
N VAL A 78 -6.65 -34.35 8.10
CA VAL A 78 -7.59 -34.64 6.98
C VAL A 78 -7.61 -36.12 6.53
N GLY A 79 -6.67 -36.94 7.00
CA GLY A 79 -6.50 -38.33 6.56
C GLY A 79 -5.57 -38.48 5.34
N GLU A 80 -5.03 -39.69 5.15
CA GLU A 80 -3.93 -39.96 4.22
C GLU A 80 -4.26 -39.68 2.74
N GLY A 81 -5.51 -39.90 2.33
CA GLY A 81 -5.92 -39.83 0.93
C GLY A 81 -6.06 -38.43 0.34
N ALA A 82 -6.11 -37.37 1.16
CA ALA A 82 -6.48 -36.02 0.70
C ALA A 82 -5.33 -34.98 0.72
N VAL A 83 -4.16 -35.34 1.28
CA VAL A 83 -3.04 -34.42 1.53
C VAL A 83 -2.60 -33.67 0.26
N SER A 84 -2.50 -34.38 -0.88
CA SER A 84 -2.05 -33.82 -2.17
C SER A 84 -3.09 -32.94 -2.88
N GLU A 85 -4.37 -33.02 -2.52
CA GLU A 85 -5.44 -32.20 -3.13
C GLU A 85 -5.81 -30.98 -2.28
N LEU A 86 -5.53 -31.06 -0.97
CA LEU A 86 -5.82 -30.01 0.01
C LEU A 86 -4.61 -29.11 0.28
N LEU A 87 -3.36 -29.59 0.18
CA LEU A 87 -2.16 -28.76 0.35
C LEU A 87 -2.00 -27.79 -0.83
N ILE A 88 -2.06 -26.48 -0.55
CA ILE A 88 -1.87 -25.42 -1.56
C ILE A 88 -0.39 -25.03 -1.69
N ARG A 89 0.27 -24.69 -0.58
CA ARG A 89 1.73 -24.42 -0.55
C ARG A 89 2.38 -24.80 0.77
N SER A 90 3.69 -25.02 0.72
CA SER A 90 4.57 -25.24 1.86
C SER A 90 5.68 -24.18 1.85
N TYR A 91 5.63 -23.21 2.76
CA TYR A 91 6.70 -22.22 2.97
C TYR A 91 7.87 -22.92 3.68
N LYS A 92 9.08 -22.81 3.14
CA LYS A 92 10.16 -23.74 3.49
C LYS A 92 11.59 -23.21 3.27
N ARG A 93 11.77 -21.92 2.94
CA ARG A 93 13.09 -21.35 2.63
C ARG A 93 13.58 -20.30 3.63
N SER A 94 12.67 -19.46 4.10
CA SER A 94 12.92 -18.35 5.02
C SER A 94 12.11 -18.50 6.32
N PHE A 95 10.88 -19.00 6.23
CA PHE A 95 10.02 -19.32 7.37
C PHE A 95 9.22 -20.62 7.16
N ASN A 96 8.54 -21.06 8.22
CA ASN A 96 7.95 -22.39 8.35
C ASN A 96 6.41 -22.31 8.39
N GLY A 97 5.75 -23.28 7.77
CA GLY A 97 4.29 -23.39 7.70
C GLY A 97 3.78 -23.71 6.30
N PHE A 98 2.46 -23.78 6.16
CA PHE A 98 1.80 -24.14 4.90
C PHE A 98 0.46 -23.42 4.72
N SER A 99 -0.13 -23.56 3.54
CA SER A 99 -1.55 -23.24 3.29
C SER A 99 -2.26 -24.46 2.75
N ALA A 100 -3.50 -24.67 3.19
CA ALA A 100 -4.33 -25.79 2.78
C ALA A 100 -5.81 -25.42 2.72
N LYS A 101 -6.58 -26.15 1.91
CA LYS A 101 -8.03 -26.18 1.94
C LYS A 101 -8.49 -26.98 3.15
N LEU A 102 -9.21 -26.35 4.08
CA LEU A 102 -9.68 -26.96 5.32
C LEU A 102 -11.11 -26.50 5.64
N THR A 103 -11.84 -27.32 6.38
CA THR A 103 -13.00 -26.87 7.15
C THR A 103 -12.58 -26.17 8.45
N GLU A 104 -13.49 -25.40 9.05
CA GLU A 104 -13.21 -24.69 10.31
C GLU A 104 -12.84 -25.64 11.48
N SER A 105 -13.37 -26.87 11.50
CA SER A 105 -13.07 -27.87 12.53
C SER A 105 -11.67 -28.46 12.36
N GLU A 106 -11.22 -28.71 11.13
CA GLU A 106 -9.86 -29.19 10.83
C GLU A 106 -8.82 -28.09 11.10
N ALA A 107 -9.13 -26.84 10.73
CA ALA A 107 -8.33 -25.68 11.08
C ALA A 107 -8.17 -25.51 12.60
N LYS A 108 -9.26 -25.65 13.38
CA LYS A 108 -9.22 -25.65 14.85
C LYS A 108 -8.42 -26.83 15.42
N ARG A 109 -8.50 -28.02 14.81
CA ARG A 109 -7.68 -29.18 15.20
C ARG A 109 -6.18 -28.90 15.00
N ILE A 110 -5.78 -28.39 13.85
CA ILE A 110 -4.38 -28.02 13.58
C ILE A 110 -3.91 -26.90 14.54
N ALA A 111 -4.75 -25.89 14.79
CA ALA A 111 -4.46 -24.81 15.73
C ALA A 111 -4.31 -25.24 17.20
N SER A 112 -4.66 -26.49 17.55
CA SER A 112 -4.51 -27.03 18.90
C SER A 112 -3.16 -27.74 19.13
N ARG A 113 -2.36 -27.93 18.07
CA ARG A 113 -1.01 -28.52 18.18
C ARG A 113 -0.01 -27.52 18.73
N GLU A 114 0.90 -27.97 19.60
CA GLU A 114 1.95 -27.10 20.12
C GLU A 114 2.88 -26.54 19.03
N ASP A 115 3.24 -27.31 18.00
CA ASP A 115 4.16 -26.89 16.93
C ASP A 115 3.56 -25.91 15.91
N VAL A 116 2.26 -25.63 16.02
CA VAL A 116 1.55 -24.64 15.20
C VAL A 116 1.43 -23.31 15.97
N ILE A 117 1.61 -22.21 15.24
CA ILE A 117 1.62 -20.85 15.81
C ILE A 117 0.24 -20.20 15.73
N SER A 118 -0.31 -20.16 14.53
CA SER A 118 -1.60 -19.53 14.23
C SER A 118 -2.17 -20.20 12.99
N VAL A 119 -3.49 -20.32 12.96
CA VAL A 119 -4.24 -20.82 11.80
C VAL A 119 -5.30 -19.78 11.47
N PHE A 120 -5.19 -19.17 10.30
CA PHE A 120 -6.05 -18.04 9.91
C PHE A 120 -6.47 -18.14 8.43
N PRO A 121 -7.67 -17.67 8.06
CA PRO A 121 -8.15 -17.74 6.68
C PRO A 121 -7.34 -16.82 5.76
N SER A 122 -7.14 -17.24 4.51
CA SER A 122 -6.46 -16.47 3.48
C SER A 122 -7.41 -15.44 2.85
N GLY A 123 -7.14 -14.16 3.05
CA GLY A 123 -7.84 -13.04 2.43
C GLY A 123 -7.21 -12.56 1.11
N THR A 124 -7.65 -11.36 0.68
CA THR A 124 -7.30 -10.72 -0.60
C THR A 124 -6.90 -9.25 -0.42
N PHE A 125 -5.77 -8.84 -1.01
CA PHE A 125 -5.19 -7.48 -0.97
C PHE A 125 -5.27 -6.79 -2.36
N HIS A 126 -5.06 -5.47 -2.42
CA HIS A 126 -5.28 -4.62 -3.62
C HIS A 126 -4.21 -3.51 -3.85
N LEU A 127 -4.32 -2.73 -4.94
CA LEU A 127 -3.24 -2.03 -5.68
C LEU A 127 -3.55 -0.54 -6.00
N HIS A 128 -2.54 0.34 -6.16
CA HIS A 128 -2.68 1.83 -6.26
C HIS A 128 -1.52 2.57 -7.04
N THR A 129 -1.62 3.86 -7.43
CA THR A 129 -1.08 4.32 -8.76
C THR A 129 -0.27 5.70 -8.80
N THR A 130 0.38 6.18 -9.90
CA THR A 130 1.76 6.83 -9.96
C THR A 130 2.07 8.30 -10.38
N GLY A 131 3.16 8.89 -9.79
CA GLY A 131 4.35 9.41 -10.54
C GLY A 131 5.02 10.76 -10.11
N SER A 132 6.29 10.80 -9.64
CA SER A 132 6.85 12.04 -9.00
C SER A 132 8.37 12.40 -8.98
N TRP A 133 9.33 11.70 -9.61
CA TRP A 133 10.79 11.88 -9.32
C TRP A 133 11.40 13.31 -9.28
N ASP A 134 11.40 14.08 -10.36
CA ASP A 134 12.10 15.39 -10.40
C ASP A 134 11.50 16.44 -9.45
N PHE A 135 10.22 16.31 -9.11
CA PHE A 135 9.55 17.14 -8.12
C PHE A 135 10.12 16.98 -6.70
N MET A 136 10.76 15.84 -6.42
CA MET A 136 11.43 15.56 -5.14
C MET A 136 12.89 16.03 -5.11
N GLY A 137 13.30 16.89 -6.05
CA GLY A 137 14.69 17.38 -6.22
C GLY A 137 15.67 16.30 -6.70
N PHE A 138 15.19 15.11 -7.06
CA PHE A 138 16.03 13.94 -7.33
C PHE A 138 16.36 13.79 -8.82
N HIS A 139 17.16 14.74 -9.31
CA HIS A 139 17.54 14.89 -10.71
C HIS A 139 18.51 13.81 -11.20
N GLU A 140 18.66 13.69 -12.53
CA GLU A 140 19.57 12.73 -13.17
C GLU A 140 21.05 12.98 -12.84
N THR A 141 21.38 14.21 -12.46
CA THR A 141 22.69 14.66 -11.98
C THR A 141 23.00 14.28 -10.52
N ALA A 142 22.08 13.60 -9.81
CA ALA A 142 22.33 13.10 -8.47
C ALA A 142 23.56 12.17 -8.46
N LYS A 143 24.45 12.37 -7.48
CA LYS A 143 25.69 11.60 -7.32
C LYS A 143 25.36 10.12 -7.17
N ARG A 144 25.92 9.25 -8.01
CA ARG A 144 25.73 7.79 -7.96
C ARG A 144 27.07 7.06 -8.07
N ASN A 145 27.07 5.80 -7.64
CA ASN A 145 28.11 4.84 -8.00
C ASN A 145 27.45 3.66 -8.74
N PRO A 146 27.35 3.72 -10.09
CA PRO A 146 26.62 2.72 -10.87
C PRO A 146 27.10 1.29 -10.64
N SER A 147 28.39 1.09 -10.31
CA SER A 147 28.94 -0.23 -9.98
C SER A 147 28.24 -0.83 -8.76
N ILE A 148 28.17 -0.09 -7.64
CA ILE A 148 27.51 -0.54 -6.40
C ILE A 148 25.99 -0.54 -6.56
N GLU A 149 25.42 0.48 -7.21
CA GLU A 149 23.98 0.54 -7.49
C GLU A 149 23.53 -0.69 -8.34
N SER A 150 24.39 -1.20 -9.24
CA SER A 150 24.13 -2.42 -10.01
C SER A 150 24.27 -3.74 -9.25
N ASP A 151 24.81 -3.72 -8.03
CA ASP A 151 24.77 -4.86 -7.12
C ASP A 151 23.53 -4.84 -6.21
N ILE A 152 22.72 -3.77 -6.22
CA ILE A 152 21.45 -3.70 -5.47
C ILE A 152 20.33 -4.42 -6.23
N ILE A 153 19.53 -5.22 -5.52
CA ILE A 153 18.43 -6.02 -6.04
C ILE A 153 17.13 -5.65 -5.31
N ILE A 154 16.15 -5.11 -6.04
CA ILE A 154 14.81 -4.82 -5.49
C ILE A 154 13.85 -5.98 -5.81
N GLY A 155 13.27 -6.57 -4.76
CA GLY A 155 12.16 -7.51 -4.86
C GLY A 155 10.82 -6.77 -4.99
N VAL A 156 10.05 -7.07 -6.03
CA VAL A 156 8.74 -6.46 -6.30
C VAL A 156 7.64 -7.51 -6.10
N LEU A 157 6.85 -7.37 -5.05
CA LEU A 157 5.69 -8.24 -4.76
C LEU A 157 4.43 -7.55 -5.29
N ASP A 158 3.93 -8.02 -6.44
CA ASP A 158 2.89 -7.34 -7.22
C ASP A 158 2.17 -8.31 -8.20
N SER A 159 1.67 -7.79 -9.30
CA SER A 159 0.92 -8.43 -10.39
C SER A 159 1.78 -8.93 -11.56
N GLY A 160 3.11 -8.86 -11.42
CA GLY A 160 4.09 -9.34 -12.40
C GLY A 160 4.95 -8.21 -12.97
N ALA A 161 5.52 -8.42 -14.15
CA ALA A 161 6.08 -7.36 -14.99
C ALA A 161 5.86 -7.64 -16.49
N TRP A 162 6.00 -6.62 -17.33
CA TRP A 162 6.04 -6.74 -18.78
C TRP A 162 7.50 -6.66 -19.28
N PRO A 163 8.20 -7.79 -19.49
CA PRO A 163 9.66 -7.80 -19.64
C PRO A 163 10.19 -7.11 -20.91
N GLU A 164 9.37 -6.92 -21.94
CA GLU A 164 9.74 -6.20 -23.17
C GLU A 164 9.67 -4.67 -23.03
N SER A 165 9.34 -4.14 -21.84
CA SER A 165 9.37 -2.69 -21.60
C SER A 165 10.80 -2.15 -21.70
N GLU A 166 10.98 -1.00 -22.37
CA GLU A 166 12.30 -0.35 -22.50
C GLU A 166 12.91 0.02 -21.13
N SER A 167 12.07 0.33 -20.14
CA SER A 167 12.48 0.53 -18.74
C SER A 167 13.13 -0.71 -18.10
N PHE A 168 12.98 -1.89 -18.71
CA PHE A 168 13.55 -3.17 -18.29
C PHE A 168 14.56 -3.75 -19.28
N SER A 169 15.01 -2.97 -20.27
CA SER A 169 16.16 -3.34 -21.12
C SER A 169 17.40 -3.62 -20.25
N ASP A 170 18.24 -4.57 -20.64
CA ASP A 170 19.51 -4.85 -19.96
C ASP A 170 20.74 -4.36 -20.74
N LYS A 171 20.53 -3.49 -21.73
CA LYS A 171 21.60 -2.82 -22.47
C LYS A 171 22.52 -2.05 -21.52
N GLY A 172 23.76 -2.51 -21.40
CA GLY A 172 24.78 -1.92 -20.52
C GLY A 172 24.92 -2.61 -19.14
N PHE A 173 24.10 -3.62 -18.84
CA PHE A 173 24.20 -4.39 -17.60
C PHE A 173 25.21 -5.53 -17.74
N GLY A 174 26.09 -5.68 -16.74
CA GLY A 174 26.85 -6.92 -16.55
C GLY A 174 25.98 -8.07 -16.03
N PRO A 175 26.52 -9.27 -15.81
CA PRO A 175 25.76 -10.41 -15.26
C PRO A 175 25.12 -10.09 -13.90
N PRO A 176 24.13 -10.88 -13.43
CA PRO A 176 23.51 -10.70 -12.13
C PRO A 176 24.54 -10.74 -10.97
N PRO A 177 24.30 -10.02 -9.87
CA PRO A 177 25.22 -9.97 -8.71
C PRO A 177 25.50 -11.36 -8.12
N LYS A 178 26.75 -11.64 -7.72
CA LYS A 178 27.16 -12.97 -7.20
C LYS A 178 26.39 -13.44 -5.95
N LYS A 179 25.72 -12.52 -5.24
CA LYS A 179 24.87 -12.81 -4.07
C LYS A 179 23.48 -13.35 -4.43
N TRP A 180 23.05 -13.16 -5.68
CA TRP A 180 21.74 -13.54 -6.19
C TRP A 180 21.61 -15.07 -6.26
N LYS A 181 20.53 -15.60 -5.67
CA LYS A 181 20.21 -17.05 -5.62
C LYS A 181 18.89 -17.39 -6.29
N GLY A 182 18.13 -16.38 -6.70
CA GLY A 182 16.85 -16.57 -7.38
C GLY A 182 16.99 -17.02 -8.83
N THR A 183 15.86 -17.41 -9.39
CA THR A 183 15.77 -18.08 -10.70
C THR A 183 14.75 -17.40 -11.60
N CYS A 184 14.93 -17.52 -12.91
CA CYS A 184 13.86 -17.21 -13.85
C CYS A 184 12.86 -18.39 -13.93
N GLN A 185 11.84 -18.36 -13.08
CA GLN A 185 10.66 -19.23 -13.16
C GLN A 185 9.45 -18.40 -13.61
N GLY A 186 9.66 -17.60 -14.66
CA GLY A 186 8.67 -16.66 -15.18
C GLY A 186 7.45 -17.30 -15.84
N GLY A 187 7.48 -18.61 -16.12
CA GLY A 187 6.36 -19.32 -16.77
C GLY A 187 6.27 -19.07 -18.27
N ALA A 188 5.07 -19.28 -18.84
CA ALA A 188 4.87 -19.17 -20.28
C ALA A 188 5.03 -17.72 -20.79
N ASN A 189 5.79 -17.56 -21.88
CA ASN A 189 6.08 -16.26 -22.50
C ASN A 189 6.63 -15.21 -21.51
N PHE A 190 7.64 -15.58 -20.71
CA PHE A 190 8.38 -14.64 -19.87
C PHE A 190 9.87 -15.02 -19.85
N THR A 191 10.74 -14.05 -20.16
CA THR A 191 12.20 -14.24 -20.20
C THR A 191 12.87 -13.19 -19.32
N CYS A 192 13.77 -13.64 -18.44
CA CYS A 192 14.61 -12.77 -17.61
C CYS A 192 15.85 -12.32 -18.39
N ASN A 193 16.40 -11.17 -18.02
CA ASN A 193 17.59 -10.60 -18.63
C ASN A 193 18.53 -10.05 -17.52
N ASN A 194 19.57 -9.29 -17.85
CA ASN A 194 20.49 -8.78 -16.82
C ASN A 194 19.90 -7.60 -16.00
N LYS A 195 18.69 -7.13 -16.31
CA LYS A 195 17.95 -6.09 -15.58
C LYS A 195 16.85 -6.69 -14.69
N LEU A 196 15.91 -7.43 -15.30
CA LEU A 196 14.95 -8.32 -14.64
C LEU A 196 15.62 -9.67 -14.40
N ILE A 197 16.40 -9.80 -13.32
CA ILE A 197 17.24 -10.97 -13.03
C ILE A 197 16.48 -12.15 -12.41
N GLY A 198 15.22 -11.94 -12.02
CA GLY A 198 14.39 -12.91 -11.32
C GLY A 198 12.91 -12.74 -11.63
N ALA A 199 12.20 -13.86 -11.76
CA ALA A 199 10.77 -13.88 -11.94
C ALA A 199 10.17 -15.17 -11.36
N ARG A 200 9.14 -15.03 -10.53
CA ARG A 200 8.32 -16.13 -9.97
C ARG A 200 6.85 -15.70 -9.98
N PHE A 201 5.94 -16.66 -10.01
CA PHE A 201 4.50 -16.41 -9.91
C PHE A 201 3.83 -17.42 -8.98
N TYR A 202 2.79 -16.95 -8.28
CA TYR A 202 2.11 -17.73 -7.25
C TYR A 202 0.59 -17.67 -7.44
N ALA A 203 0.04 -16.47 -7.64
CA ALA A 203 -1.39 -16.20 -7.57
C ALA A 203 -2.25 -17.13 -8.43
N ASP A 204 -3.31 -17.67 -7.85
CA ASP A 204 -4.15 -18.69 -8.51
C ASP A 204 -4.71 -18.21 -9.86
N GLY A 205 -4.80 -19.13 -10.81
CA GLY A 205 -5.09 -18.87 -12.22
C GLY A 205 -3.94 -18.21 -13.02
N SER A 206 -2.80 -17.84 -12.42
CA SER A 206 -1.66 -17.30 -13.15
C SER A 206 -0.79 -18.41 -13.74
N HIS A 207 -0.48 -18.35 -15.04
CA HIS A 207 0.43 -19.30 -15.73
C HIS A 207 1.81 -18.71 -16.04
N SER A 208 2.05 -17.45 -15.67
CA SER A 208 3.34 -16.77 -15.80
C SER A 208 3.41 -15.54 -14.88
N ALA A 209 4.64 -15.07 -14.65
CA ALA A 209 4.95 -13.80 -13.99
C ALA A 209 4.71 -12.57 -14.88
N ARG A 210 4.14 -12.75 -16.08
CA ARG A 210 3.77 -11.64 -16.95
C ARG A 210 2.64 -10.84 -16.35
N ASP A 211 2.79 -9.52 -16.36
CA ASP A 211 1.78 -8.57 -15.95
C ASP A 211 0.83 -8.28 -17.13
N SER A 212 -0.39 -8.77 -17.03
CA SER A 212 -1.49 -8.56 -17.99
C SER A 212 -2.30 -7.28 -17.70
N PHE A 213 -1.86 -6.44 -16.77
CA PHE A 213 -2.68 -5.45 -16.08
C PHE A 213 -1.98 -4.10 -15.86
N GLY A 214 -0.65 -4.09 -15.83
CA GLY A 214 0.21 -2.91 -15.89
C GLY A 214 0.71 -2.35 -14.54
N HIS A 215 0.18 -2.81 -13.41
CA HIS A 215 0.54 -2.25 -12.11
C HIS A 215 1.92 -2.69 -11.64
N GLY A 216 2.25 -3.99 -11.71
CA GLY A 216 3.57 -4.50 -11.31
C GLY A 216 4.68 -4.03 -12.25
N THR A 217 4.37 -3.89 -13.54
CA THR A 217 5.19 -3.20 -14.52
C THR A 217 5.47 -1.76 -14.09
N HIS A 218 4.46 -1.05 -13.59
CA HIS A 218 4.60 0.35 -13.20
C HIS A 218 5.28 0.53 -11.82
N THR A 219 5.04 -0.32 -10.82
CA THR A 219 5.75 -0.26 -9.53
C THR A 219 7.24 -0.58 -9.70
N ALA A 220 7.57 -1.62 -10.47
CA ALA A 220 8.94 -1.99 -10.79
C ALA A 220 9.69 -0.90 -11.59
N SER A 221 9.06 -0.31 -12.61
CA SER A 221 9.67 0.79 -13.37
C SER A 221 9.83 2.07 -12.55
N THR A 222 8.92 2.32 -11.60
CA THR A 222 9.03 3.45 -10.66
C THR A 222 10.20 3.27 -9.68
N ALA A 223 10.40 2.06 -9.15
CA ALA A 223 11.50 1.81 -8.22
C ALA A 223 12.88 1.85 -8.91
N ALA A 224 13.02 1.15 -10.05
CA ALA A 224 14.31 0.89 -10.68
C ALA A 224 14.27 0.82 -12.22
N GLY A 225 13.29 1.42 -12.89
CA GLY A 225 13.28 1.49 -14.36
C GLY A 225 14.48 2.26 -14.93
N ASN A 226 14.98 1.83 -16.08
CA ASN A 226 15.97 2.58 -16.85
C ASN A 226 15.39 3.93 -17.34
N PRO A 227 16.22 4.92 -17.69
CA PRO A 227 15.76 6.14 -18.33
C PRO A 227 15.28 5.83 -19.76
N VAL A 228 14.05 6.20 -20.09
CA VAL A 228 13.48 6.11 -21.45
C VAL A 228 12.99 7.50 -21.86
N ASN A 229 13.56 8.04 -22.94
CA ASN A 229 13.38 9.43 -23.37
C ASN A 229 12.17 9.60 -24.31
N GLY A 230 11.50 10.75 -24.24
CA GLY A 230 10.41 11.11 -25.14
C GLY A 230 9.11 10.31 -24.91
N VAL A 231 8.97 9.71 -23.73
CA VAL A 231 7.80 8.90 -23.38
C VAL A 231 6.68 9.79 -22.86
N SER A 232 5.43 9.40 -23.16
CA SER A 232 4.23 10.15 -22.79
C SER A 232 3.01 9.24 -22.81
N PHE A 233 1.97 9.61 -22.05
CA PHE A 233 0.66 8.98 -22.18
C PHE A 233 -0.12 9.73 -23.28
N TYR A 234 -0.07 9.21 -24.51
CA TYR A 234 -0.65 9.85 -25.71
C TYR A 234 -0.18 11.32 -25.91
N GLY A 235 1.06 11.66 -25.57
CA GLY A 235 1.59 13.03 -25.63
C GLY A 235 1.40 13.87 -24.35
N LEU A 236 0.65 13.38 -23.35
CA LEU A 236 0.53 14.02 -22.05
C LEU A 236 1.75 13.67 -21.17
N GLY A 237 2.24 14.65 -20.42
CA GLY A 237 3.39 14.53 -19.52
C GLY A 237 4.67 14.02 -20.18
N ASN A 238 4.94 14.48 -21.41
CA ASN A 238 6.12 14.13 -22.20
C ASN A 238 7.44 14.44 -21.44
N GLY A 239 8.38 13.49 -21.45
CA GLY A 239 9.69 13.66 -20.82
C GLY A 239 10.48 12.36 -20.81
N THR A 240 11.36 12.21 -19.82
CA THR A 240 12.12 10.98 -19.57
C THR A 240 11.55 10.26 -18.35
N ALA A 241 11.03 9.05 -18.55
CA ALA A 241 10.64 8.20 -17.42
C ALA A 241 11.86 7.41 -16.93
N ARG A 242 12.09 7.38 -15.62
CA ARG A 242 13.17 6.65 -14.96
C ARG A 242 12.74 6.19 -13.57
N GLY A 243 13.41 5.18 -13.02
CA GLY A 243 13.28 4.78 -11.62
C GLY A 243 14.21 5.57 -10.69
N GLY A 244 14.10 5.31 -9.38
CA GLY A 244 14.96 5.92 -8.36
C GLY A 244 16.40 5.41 -8.41
N VAL A 245 16.59 4.13 -8.73
CA VAL A 245 17.90 3.50 -8.98
C VAL A 245 17.93 2.82 -10.35
N PRO A 246 18.16 3.58 -11.44
CA PRO A 246 18.14 3.02 -12.79
C PRO A 246 19.20 1.94 -13.04
N SER A 247 20.28 1.87 -12.26
CA SER A 247 21.31 0.82 -12.37
C SER A 247 20.98 -0.45 -11.60
N ALA A 248 20.01 -0.42 -10.67
CA ALA A 248 19.67 -1.57 -9.82
C ALA A 248 18.96 -2.69 -10.60
N ARG A 249 19.03 -3.90 -10.04
CA ARG A 249 18.38 -5.10 -10.57
C ARG A 249 16.97 -5.25 -10.00
N ILE A 250 16.10 -5.91 -10.74
CA ILE A 250 14.71 -6.15 -10.36
C ILE A 250 14.47 -7.67 -10.30
N ALA A 251 13.82 -8.13 -9.23
CA ALA A 251 13.31 -9.49 -9.10
C ALA A 251 11.80 -9.44 -8.84
N VAL A 252 11.01 -10.12 -9.66
CA VAL A 252 9.54 -10.00 -9.69
C VAL A 252 8.87 -11.22 -9.08
N TYR A 253 7.93 -10.98 -8.17
CA TYR A 253 7.18 -12.01 -7.45
C TYR A 253 5.69 -11.73 -7.67
N LYS A 254 5.07 -12.42 -8.64
CA LYS A 254 3.65 -12.25 -8.97
C LYS A 254 2.76 -12.92 -7.91
N VAL A 255 2.45 -12.16 -6.88
CA VAL A 255 1.57 -12.54 -5.75
C VAL A 255 0.15 -12.02 -5.93
N CYS A 256 -0.10 -11.18 -6.94
CA CYS A 256 -1.42 -10.70 -7.34
C CYS A 256 -1.82 -11.29 -8.69
N ASN A 257 -3.07 -11.73 -8.83
CA ASN A 257 -3.58 -12.29 -10.06
C ASN A 257 -3.90 -11.21 -11.13
N ASP A 258 -4.32 -11.67 -12.30
CA ASP A 258 -4.68 -10.85 -13.45
C ASP A 258 -5.83 -9.86 -13.17
N LYS A 259 -6.71 -10.13 -12.17
CA LYS A 259 -7.75 -9.20 -11.69
C LYS A 259 -7.25 -8.15 -10.70
N GLY A 260 -6.13 -8.40 -10.03
CA GLY A 260 -5.58 -7.52 -8.98
C GLY A 260 -5.93 -7.95 -7.57
N ASP A 261 -6.34 -9.21 -7.42
CA ASP A 261 -6.55 -9.88 -6.14
C ASP A 261 -5.23 -10.57 -5.74
N CYS A 262 -4.65 -10.20 -4.61
CA CYS A 262 -3.44 -10.84 -4.07
C CYS A 262 -3.80 -11.70 -2.86
N GLY A 263 -3.63 -13.02 -2.92
CA GLY A 263 -3.98 -13.92 -1.81
C GLY A 263 -2.93 -13.89 -0.69
N ASN A 264 -3.35 -13.95 0.58
CA ASN A 264 -2.41 -13.99 1.71
C ASN A 264 -1.36 -15.11 1.57
N ALA A 265 -1.75 -16.28 1.06
CA ALA A 265 -0.86 -17.41 0.80
C ALA A 265 0.10 -17.20 -0.39
N ASP A 266 -0.24 -16.30 -1.32
CA ASP A 266 0.61 -15.89 -2.44
C ASP A 266 1.68 -14.90 -1.94
N ILE A 267 1.24 -13.91 -1.16
CA ILE A 267 2.09 -12.89 -0.54
C ILE A 267 3.19 -13.56 0.31
N LEU A 268 2.83 -14.50 1.18
CA LEU A 268 3.81 -15.24 1.99
C LEU A 268 4.79 -16.04 1.13
N ALA A 269 4.34 -16.75 0.09
CA ALA A 269 5.25 -17.47 -0.80
C ALA A 269 6.23 -16.51 -1.53
N GLY A 270 5.75 -15.33 -1.94
CA GLY A 270 6.58 -14.26 -2.48
C GLY A 270 7.67 -13.80 -1.51
N PHE A 271 7.35 -13.60 -0.23
CA PHE A 271 8.34 -13.27 0.80
C PHE A 271 9.32 -14.42 1.08
N ASP A 272 8.83 -15.67 1.19
CA ASP A 272 9.66 -16.85 1.51
C ASP A 272 10.76 -17.06 0.45
N ASP A 273 10.42 -16.91 -0.83
CA ASP A 273 11.39 -16.95 -1.93
C ASP A 273 12.23 -15.67 -2.02
N ALA A 274 11.66 -14.47 -1.90
CA ALA A 274 12.42 -13.21 -2.09
C ALA A 274 13.56 -13.03 -1.07
N ILE A 275 13.27 -13.35 0.20
CA ILE A 275 14.26 -13.29 1.29
C ILE A 275 15.39 -14.31 1.05
N ALA A 276 15.04 -15.53 0.62
CA ALA A 276 16.02 -16.60 0.37
C ALA A 276 16.78 -16.46 -0.95
N ASP A 277 16.22 -15.75 -1.92
CA ASP A 277 16.86 -15.41 -3.21
C ASP A 277 17.88 -14.26 -3.09
N GLY A 278 17.83 -13.49 -2.00
CA GLY A 278 18.84 -12.51 -1.64
C GLY A 278 18.60 -11.09 -2.19
N VAL A 279 17.35 -10.63 -2.19
CA VAL A 279 17.03 -9.22 -2.46
C VAL A 279 17.52 -8.30 -1.33
N ASP A 280 17.86 -7.04 -1.64
CA ASP A 280 18.33 -6.07 -0.64
C ASP A 280 17.20 -5.30 0.03
N ILE A 281 16.12 -5.08 -0.73
CA ILE A 281 14.91 -4.32 -0.40
C ILE A 281 13.72 -5.02 -1.04
N ILE A 282 12.57 -5.02 -0.37
CA ILE A 282 11.28 -5.43 -0.92
C ILE A 282 10.37 -4.21 -1.04
N THR A 283 9.65 -4.10 -2.15
CA THR A 283 8.48 -3.23 -2.26
C THR A 283 7.21 -4.08 -2.42
N ALA A 284 6.31 -3.94 -1.46
CA ALA A 284 5.01 -4.60 -1.41
C ALA A 284 3.94 -3.53 -1.65
N SER A 285 3.62 -3.30 -2.92
CA SER A 285 2.71 -2.23 -3.34
C SER A 285 1.24 -2.66 -3.23
N LEU A 286 0.93 -3.32 -2.11
CA LEU A 286 -0.33 -4.00 -1.83
C LEU A 286 -0.71 -3.87 -0.35
N GLY A 287 -2.01 -3.90 -0.05
CA GLY A 287 -2.53 -3.79 1.31
C GLY A 287 -3.91 -4.40 1.50
N GLY A 288 -4.22 -4.77 2.74
CA GLY A 288 -5.56 -5.16 3.16
C GLY A 288 -6.51 -3.96 3.16
N ASN A 289 -7.81 -4.23 3.20
CA ASN A 289 -8.80 -3.16 3.35
C ASN A 289 -8.70 -2.51 4.74
N LEU A 290 -8.62 -3.35 5.78
CA LEU A 290 -8.24 -2.97 7.14
C LEU A 290 -6.85 -3.52 7.47
N ALA A 291 -6.15 -2.92 8.42
CA ALA A 291 -5.05 -3.56 9.13
C ALA A 291 -5.55 -4.81 9.88
N GLN A 292 -4.63 -5.76 10.09
CA GLN A 292 -4.86 -7.03 10.75
C GLN A 292 -3.79 -7.24 11.84
N SER A 293 -4.09 -8.12 12.81
CA SER A 293 -3.17 -8.45 13.91
C SER A 293 -1.83 -8.97 13.36
N PHE A 294 -0.70 -8.57 13.97
CA PHE A 294 0.65 -8.82 13.41
C PHE A 294 0.99 -10.32 13.22
N ASP A 295 0.28 -11.23 13.89
CA ASP A 295 0.38 -12.69 13.80
C ASP A 295 -0.56 -13.33 12.76
N THR A 296 -1.27 -12.50 11.98
CA THR A 296 -2.21 -12.88 10.90
C THR A 296 -2.09 -12.04 9.62
N ASP A 297 -1.47 -10.86 9.67
CA ASP A 297 -1.15 -10.07 8.47
C ASP A 297 0.06 -10.70 7.71
N PRO A 298 -0.11 -11.16 6.46
CA PRO A 298 0.96 -11.79 5.70
C PRO A 298 2.12 -10.84 5.36
N VAL A 299 1.88 -9.52 5.26
CA VAL A 299 2.93 -8.53 4.99
C VAL A 299 3.66 -8.16 6.28
N ALA A 300 2.97 -8.11 7.42
CA ALA A 300 3.62 -7.97 8.71
C ALA A 300 4.56 -9.16 9.00
N ILE A 301 4.08 -10.40 8.81
CA ILE A 301 4.87 -11.63 8.99
C ILE A 301 6.05 -11.68 8.01
N GLY A 302 5.79 -11.53 6.71
CA GLY A 302 6.84 -11.58 5.69
C GLY A 302 7.90 -10.49 5.86
N GLY A 303 7.46 -9.25 6.14
CA GLY A 303 8.34 -8.12 6.42
C GLY A 303 9.11 -8.23 7.73
N PHE A 304 8.61 -8.99 8.72
CA PHE A 304 9.36 -9.28 9.95
C PHE A 304 10.56 -10.17 9.64
N HIS A 305 10.36 -11.30 8.94
CA HIS A 305 11.46 -12.17 8.50
C HIS A 305 12.43 -11.46 7.53
N ALA A 306 11.93 -10.53 6.71
CA ALA A 306 12.78 -9.68 5.86
C ALA A 306 13.68 -8.77 6.72
N MET A 307 13.11 -8.09 7.71
CA MET A 307 13.84 -7.23 8.65
C MET A 307 14.89 -8.03 9.44
N GLU A 308 14.58 -9.24 9.90
CA GLU A 308 15.55 -10.13 10.58
C GLU A 308 16.74 -10.54 9.68
N ARG A 309 16.62 -10.40 8.35
CA ARG A 309 17.68 -10.67 7.36
C ARG A 309 18.33 -9.38 6.80
N GLY A 310 18.03 -8.21 7.35
CA GLY A 310 18.58 -6.92 6.89
C GLY A 310 17.91 -6.36 5.63
N ILE A 311 16.71 -6.83 5.29
CA ILE A 311 15.95 -6.45 4.10
C ILE A 311 14.82 -5.50 4.53
N LEU A 312 14.89 -4.24 4.07
CA LEU A 312 13.81 -3.27 4.31
C LEU A 312 12.62 -3.58 3.40
N THR A 313 11.41 -3.60 3.96
CA THR A 313 10.16 -3.73 3.19
C THR A 313 9.43 -2.39 3.17
N THR A 314 9.18 -1.83 1.99
CA THR A 314 8.26 -0.68 1.82
C THR A 314 6.87 -1.18 1.49
N GLN A 315 5.83 -0.56 2.08
CA GLN A 315 4.44 -0.89 1.82
C GLN A 315 3.59 0.38 1.68
N SER A 316 2.61 0.33 0.77
CA SER A 316 1.59 1.35 0.60
C SER A 316 0.74 1.52 1.85
N ALA A 317 0.51 2.76 2.32
CA ALA A 317 -0.42 3.00 3.42
C ALA A 317 -1.88 2.57 3.10
N GLY A 318 -2.27 2.63 1.82
CA GLY A 318 -3.60 2.30 1.30
C GLY A 318 -4.28 3.52 0.64
N ASN A 319 -5.30 3.29 -0.19
CA ASN A 319 -6.11 4.35 -0.80
C ASN A 319 -7.49 4.50 -0.11
N GLN A 320 -7.47 4.58 1.21
CA GLN A 320 -8.63 4.38 2.06
C GLN A 320 -9.14 5.66 2.75
N GLY A 321 -8.38 6.76 2.70
CA GLY A 321 -8.71 8.06 3.32
C GLY A 321 -9.86 8.83 2.64
N PRO A 322 -10.24 10.01 3.16
CA PRO A 322 -9.49 10.86 4.10
C PRO A 322 -9.83 10.72 5.58
N HIS A 323 -10.71 9.79 5.97
CA HIS A 323 -11.12 9.65 7.37
C HIS A 323 -9.96 9.23 8.30
N GLU A 324 -10.02 9.67 9.56
CA GLU A 324 -8.97 9.39 10.54
C GLU A 324 -8.84 7.90 10.85
N GLY A 325 -7.62 7.42 10.87
CA GLY A 325 -7.31 6.01 10.87
C GLY A 325 -7.88 5.33 9.64
N THR A 326 -7.10 5.29 8.57
CA THR A 326 -7.44 4.62 7.30
C THR A 326 -6.32 3.72 6.80
N VAL A 327 -5.23 3.54 7.56
CA VAL A 327 -4.01 2.84 7.12
C VAL A 327 -3.95 1.38 7.55
N SER A 328 -3.78 0.50 6.54
CA SER A 328 -3.64 -0.95 6.72
C SER A 328 -2.19 -1.46 6.81
N SER A 329 -1.21 -0.65 6.39
CA SER A 329 0.24 -0.91 6.57
C SER A 329 0.70 -0.43 7.95
N VAL A 330 0.78 -1.34 8.93
CA VAL A 330 0.81 -0.96 10.36
C VAL A 330 1.99 -1.44 11.20
N ALA A 331 2.77 -2.41 10.71
CA ALA A 331 3.81 -3.03 11.52
C ALA A 331 5.06 -2.13 11.63
N PRO A 332 5.64 -1.89 12.83
CA PRO A 332 6.72 -0.90 13.00
C PRO A 332 8.00 -1.15 12.20
N TRP A 333 8.25 -2.41 11.81
CA TRP A 333 9.40 -2.84 10.99
C TRP A 333 9.19 -2.62 9.48
N LEU A 334 7.97 -2.29 9.03
CA LEU A 334 7.68 -1.92 7.65
C LEU A 334 7.87 -0.41 7.43
N PHE A 335 8.25 0.00 6.22
CA PHE A 335 8.15 1.40 5.82
C PHE A 335 6.79 1.65 5.17
N THR A 336 5.82 2.07 5.98
CA THR A 336 4.51 2.56 5.52
C THR A 336 4.64 3.88 4.76
N VAL A 337 4.07 3.97 3.57
CA VAL A 337 4.21 5.15 2.69
C VAL A 337 2.85 5.75 2.29
N ALA A 338 2.64 7.01 2.67
CA ALA A 338 1.54 7.86 2.25
C ALA A 338 1.80 8.51 0.88
N ALA A 339 0.78 9.07 0.23
CA ALA A 339 0.90 9.75 -1.06
C ALA A 339 0.63 11.24 -0.95
N SER A 340 1.41 12.03 -1.67
CA SER A 340 1.15 13.44 -1.95
C SER A 340 1.03 13.69 -3.46
N ASN A 341 0.39 14.78 -3.85
CA ASN A 341 0.40 15.26 -5.23
C ASN A 341 1.76 15.92 -5.61
N THR A 342 1.92 16.19 -6.91
CA THR A 342 3.07 16.89 -7.51
C THR A 342 2.67 18.28 -8.00
N ASN A 343 3.63 19.19 -8.23
CA ASN A 343 3.40 20.50 -8.88
C ASN A 343 2.83 20.45 -10.32
N ARG A 344 2.74 19.26 -10.91
CA ARG A 344 2.17 18.99 -12.25
C ARG A 344 0.76 18.41 -12.16
N GLY A 345 -0.15 18.95 -12.97
CA GLY A 345 -1.49 18.42 -13.22
C GLY A 345 -1.86 18.43 -14.71
N PHE A 346 -3.13 18.15 -15.00
CA PHE A 346 -3.69 18.13 -16.36
C PHE A 346 -5.03 18.86 -16.39
N ALA A 347 -5.18 19.76 -17.36
CA ALA A 347 -6.43 20.49 -17.60
C ALA A 347 -7.09 19.96 -18.87
N THR A 348 -8.40 19.73 -18.82
CA THR A 348 -9.22 19.43 -20.00
C THR A 348 -10.35 20.45 -20.11
N THR A 349 -10.56 20.97 -21.31
CA THR A 349 -11.53 22.04 -21.56
C THR A 349 -12.67 21.54 -22.46
N ILE A 350 -13.91 21.92 -22.13
CA ILE A 350 -15.05 21.85 -23.06
C ILE A 350 -15.41 23.26 -23.52
N GLY A 351 -15.60 23.48 -24.82
CA GLY A 351 -16.02 24.80 -25.30
C GLY A 351 -16.30 24.90 -26.80
N ALA A 352 -16.72 26.10 -27.20
CA ALA A 352 -16.80 26.54 -28.61
C ALA A 352 -16.91 28.08 -28.73
N LYS A 353 -17.76 28.72 -27.92
CA LYS A 353 -17.85 30.19 -27.76
C LYS A 353 -17.63 30.66 -26.33
N PHE A 354 -18.12 29.87 -25.37
CA PHE A 354 -17.67 29.88 -23.98
C PHE A 354 -16.91 28.57 -23.73
N SER A 355 -15.99 28.60 -22.77
CA SER A 355 -15.16 27.47 -22.38
C SER A 355 -15.25 27.22 -20.87
N TRP A 356 -15.22 25.95 -20.49
CA TRP A 356 -15.17 25.49 -19.11
C TRP A 356 -14.02 24.49 -18.97
N THR A 357 -13.15 24.70 -18.00
CA THR A 357 -11.94 23.89 -17.80
C THR A 357 -12.03 23.09 -16.50
N ALA A 358 -11.54 21.86 -16.54
CA ALA A 358 -11.57 20.90 -15.45
C ALA A 358 -10.17 20.28 -15.23
N ASN A 359 -9.81 20.03 -13.98
CA ASN A 359 -8.61 19.26 -13.62
C ASN A 359 -8.90 17.77 -13.85
N THR A 360 -8.60 17.26 -15.05
CA THR A 360 -8.87 15.87 -15.46
C THR A 360 -8.05 15.48 -16.69
N ILE A 361 -7.94 14.18 -16.99
CA ILE A 361 -7.23 13.63 -18.16
C ILE A 361 -8.22 13.10 -19.21
N SER A 362 -8.08 13.63 -20.42
CA SER A 362 -8.65 13.17 -21.68
C SER A 362 -7.48 12.99 -22.67
N ALA A 363 -7.06 11.73 -22.84
CA ALA A 363 -5.97 11.35 -23.75
C ALA A 363 -6.38 11.33 -25.23
N PHE A 364 -7.69 11.42 -25.50
CA PHE A 364 -8.27 11.39 -26.84
C PHE A 364 -7.87 12.64 -27.64
N PRO A 365 -7.80 12.56 -28.98
CA PRO A 365 -7.75 13.75 -29.83
C PRO A 365 -8.93 14.67 -29.55
N SER A 366 -8.71 15.99 -29.62
CA SER A 366 -9.76 16.99 -29.48
C SER A 366 -10.92 16.72 -30.45
N MET A 367 -12.16 16.91 -30.00
CA MET A 367 -13.33 16.71 -30.84
C MET A 367 -13.38 17.70 -32.01
N ASN A 368 -13.20 17.20 -33.24
CA ASN A 368 -13.21 18.01 -34.47
C ASN A 368 -14.53 18.76 -34.75
N THR A 369 -15.63 18.40 -34.10
CA THR A 369 -16.95 19.01 -34.27
C THR A 369 -17.71 19.04 -32.93
N SER A 370 -18.55 20.05 -32.74
CA SER A 370 -19.37 20.17 -31.52
C SER A 370 -20.46 19.12 -31.48
N ALA A 371 -20.50 18.31 -30.42
CA ALA A 371 -21.60 17.39 -30.16
C ALA A 371 -22.68 18.04 -29.28
N PRO A 372 -23.96 17.63 -29.39
CA PRO A 372 -24.99 18.02 -28.42
C PRO A 372 -24.65 17.54 -27.02
N VAL A 373 -24.88 18.39 -26.02
CA VAL A 373 -24.87 17.99 -24.60
C VAL A 373 -26.29 17.58 -24.20
N VAL A 374 -26.42 16.49 -23.44
CA VAL A 374 -27.70 15.95 -22.95
C VAL A 374 -27.55 15.46 -21.51
N HIS A 375 -28.58 15.62 -20.67
CA HIS A 375 -28.57 15.10 -19.30
C HIS A 375 -29.07 13.66 -19.26
N GLY A 376 -28.53 12.82 -18.36
CA GLY A 376 -28.93 11.41 -18.23
C GLY A 376 -30.46 11.19 -18.17
N LEU A 377 -31.17 12.05 -17.44
CA LEU A 377 -32.63 12.06 -17.33
C LEU A 377 -33.37 12.25 -18.67
N GLN A 378 -32.77 12.97 -19.62
CA GLN A 378 -33.35 13.19 -20.96
C GLN A 378 -33.14 11.98 -21.89
N VAL A 379 -32.16 11.12 -21.58
CA VAL A 379 -31.71 10.02 -22.44
C VAL A 379 -31.86 8.63 -21.81
N THR A 380 -32.60 8.55 -20.69
CA THR A 380 -32.85 7.29 -20.00
C THR A 380 -33.78 6.34 -20.77
N SER A 381 -33.63 5.04 -20.50
CA SER A 381 -34.48 3.96 -20.98
C SER A 381 -35.78 3.83 -20.16
N ASN A 382 -35.67 3.43 -18.88
CA ASN A 382 -36.79 3.19 -17.97
C ASN A 382 -36.38 3.16 -16.47
N CYS A 383 -35.44 4.01 -16.04
CA CYS A 383 -35.01 4.09 -14.64
C CYS A 383 -35.78 5.14 -13.81
N THR A 384 -35.63 5.09 -12.49
CA THR A 384 -36.04 6.19 -11.59
C THR A 384 -35.24 7.46 -11.89
N GLU A 385 -35.75 8.63 -11.49
CA GLU A 385 -35.08 9.91 -11.74
C GLU A 385 -33.62 9.89 -11.25
N ASP A 386 -33.36 9.48 -10.01
CA ASP A 386 -32.00 9.52 -9.43
C ASP A 386 -31.02 8.66 -10.24
N LEU A 387 -31.38 7.40 -10.54
CA LEU A 387 -30.53 6.48 -11.33
C LEU A 387 -30.37 6.94 -12.79
N ALA A 388 -31.40 7.56 -13.36
CA ALA A 388 -31.34 8.15 -14.69
C ALA A 388 -30.40 9.37 -14.73
N ARG A 389 -30.38 10.19 -13.67
CA ARG A 389 -29.50 11.36 -13.53
C ARG A 389 -28.06 10.97 -13.26
N GLU A 390 -27.82 9.96 -12.44
CA GLU A 390 -26.49 9.36 -12.21
C GLU A 390 -25.93 8.61 -13.43
N CYS A 391 -26.74 8.39 -14.47
CA CYS A 391 -26.41 7.53 -15.61
C CYS A 391 -26.12 6.07 -15.22
N SER A 392 -26.72 5.55 -14.14
CA SER A 392 -26.42 4.23 -13.57
C SER A 392 -26.56 3.09 -14.61
N SER A 393 -25.88 1.95 -14.37
CA SER A 393 -25.82 0.87 -15.36
C SER A 393 -27.21 0.39 -15.82
N THR A 394 -27.34 0.12 -17.12
CA THR A 394 -28.58 -0.14 -17.88
C THR A 394 -29.58 1.02 -18.03
N CYS A 395 -29.40 2.15 -17.34
CA CYS A 395 -30.36 3.25 -17.38
C CYS A 395 -30.31 4.10 -18.66
N LEU A 396 -29.32 3.95 -19.53
CA LEU A 396 -29.14 4.80 -20.71
C LEU A 396 -29.60 4.13 -22.02
N ASP A 397 -30.40 4.84 -22.83
CA ASP A 397 -30.82 4.40 -24.17
C ASP A 397 -29.77 4.78 -25.23
N SER A 398 -29.15 3.78 -25.87
CA SER A 398 -28.13 4.01 -26.91
C SER A 398 -28.63 4.83 -28.09
N LYS A 399 -29.92 4.75 -28.46
CA LYS A 399 -30.48 5.58 -29.54
C LYS A 399 -30.57 7.05 -29.13
N LYS A 400 -30.69 7.33 -27.83
CA LYS A 400 -30.72 8.69 -27.28
C LYS A 400 -29.33 9.23 -26.97
N VAL A 401 -28.35 8.37 -26.68
CA VAL A 401 -26.97 8.70 -26.28
C VAL A 401 -25.97 8.78 -27.45
N THR A 402 -26.11 7.94 -28.48
CA THR A 402 -25.08 7.80 -29.54
C THR A 402 -24.66 9.14 -30.14
N GLY A 403 -23.35 9.42 -30.13
CA GLY A 403 -22.77 10.63 -30.73
C GLY A 403 -22.98 11.93 -29.93
N LYS A 404 -23.47 11.87 -28.68
CA LYS A 404 -23.67 13.04 -27.81
C LYS A 404 -22.75 13.04 -26.60
N ILE A 405 -22.55 14.21 -26.01
CA ILE A 405 -21.88 14.35 -24.71
C ILE A 405 -22.94 14.20 -23.61
N VAL A 406 -22.78 13.23 -22.70
CA VAL A 406 -23.75 12.97 -21.63
C VAL A 406 -23.30 13.62 -20.33
N LEU A 407 -24.18 14.43 -19.73
CA LEU A 407 -24.02 15.04 -18.42
C LEU A 407 -24.68 14.13 -17.36
N CYS A 408 -23.89 13.64 -16.41
CA CYS A 408 -24.28 12.65 -15.41
C CYS A 408 -24.02 13.19 -13.99
N ASP A 409 -25.04 13.22 -13.14
CA ASP A 409 -25.01 13.72 -11.75
C ASP A 409 -24.33 12.72 -10.79
N THR A 410 -23.23 12.10 -11.21
CA THR A 410 -22.53 11.04 -10.47
C THR A 410 -21.08 11.43 -10.15
N GLU A 411 -20.58 10.95 -9.01
CA GLU A 411 -19.14 10.92 -8.67
C GLU A 411 -18.52 9.52 -8.94
N PHE A 412 -19.30 8.56 -9.47
CA PHE A 412 -18.89 7.16 -9.64
C PHE A 412 -18.56 6.80 -11.10
N ARG A 413 -17.62 5.86 -11.27
CA ARG A 413 -17.13 5.37 -12.57
C ARG A 413 -18.21 4.69 -13.42
N ASP A 414 -19.13 3.99 -12.76
CA ASP A 414 -20.10 3.08 -13.40
C ASP A 414 -21.00 3.81 -14.41
N GLY A 415 -21.45 5.04 -14.11
CA GLY A 415 -22.27 5.83 -15.04
C GLY A 415 -21.51 6.35 -16.26
N ILE A 416 -20.19 6.55 -16.11
CA ILE A 416 -19.29 6.96 -17.19
C ILE A 416 -19.00 5.76 -18.12
N GLU A 417 -18.85 4.56 -17.56
CA GLU A 417 -18.67 3.32 -18.34
C GLU A 417 -19.99 2.85 -18.99
N GLU A 418 -21.15 3.06 -18.35
CA GLU A 418 -22.46 2.89 -18.98
C GLU A 418 -22.62 3.81 -20.19
N ALA A 419 -22.41 5.12 -20.06
CA ALA A 419 -22.53 6.07 -21.17
C ALA A 419 -21.61 5.72 -22.35
N ALA A 420 -20.38 5.31 -22.06
CA ALA A 420 -19.45 4.80 -23.08
C ALA A 420 -19.97 3.54 -23.78
N SER A 421 -20.53 2.57 -23.02
CA SER A 421 -21.14 1.36 -23.60
C SER A 421 -22.31 1.65 -24.53
N LYS A 422 -22.96 2.81 -24.36
CA LYS A 422 -24.09 3.29 -25.17
C LYS A 422 -23.67 4.22 -26.32
N GLY A 423 -22.37 4.40 -26.55
CA GLY A 423 -21.82 5.13 -27.70
C GLY A 423 -21.81 6.66 -27.56
N SER A 424 -21.73 7.19 -26.34
CA SER A 424 -21.54 8.64 -26.13
C SER A 424 -20.25 9.14 -26.77
N ALA A 425 -20.28 10.35 -27.33
CA ALA A 425 -19.09 11.05 -27.84
C ALA A 425 -18.20 11.59 -26.70
N GLY A 426 -18.74 11.67 -25.48
CA GLY A 426 -18.02 12.01 -24.27
C GLY A 426 -18.94 12.07 -23.05
N VAL A 427 -18.38 12.30 -21.86
CA VAL A 427 -19.14 12.44 -20.60
C VAL A 427 -18.67 13.67 -19.81
N ILE A 428 -19.60 14.30 -19.11
CA ILE A 428 -19.34 15.32 -18.08
C ILE A 428 -19.92 14.78 -16.77
N ALA A 429 -19.10 14.70 -15.73
CA ALA A 429 -19.48 14.19 -14.41
C ALA A 429 -19.13 15.17 -13.29
N GLN A 430 -19.66 14.92 -12.09
CA GLN A 430 -19.16 15.54 -10.86
C GLN A 430 -17.93 14.77 -10.39
N CYS A 431 -16.96 15.48 -9.81
CA CYS A 431 -15.78 14.88 -9.22
C CYS A 431 -15.78 15.03 -7.70
N ASN A 432 -15.24 14.02 -6.98
CA ASN A 432 -15.30 13.90 -5.52
C ASN A 432 -14.98 15.22 -4.82
N SER A 433 -15.99 15.75 -4.13
CA SER A 433 -15.96 17.08 -3.50
C SER A 433 -15.06 17.23 -2.25
N GLN A 434 -14.27 16.22 -1.90
CA GLN A 434 -13.41 16.23 -0.70
C GLN A 434 -12.04 16.91 -0.90
N THR A 435 -11.59 17.17 -2.14
CA THR A 435 -10.33 17.89 -2.42
C THR A 435 -10.43 18.79 -3.67
N PRO A 436 -9.73 19.94 -3.71
CA PRO A 436 -9.78 20.89 -4.85
C PRO A 436 -9.16 20.36 -6.16
N TYR A 437 -8.35 19.29 -6.08
CA TYR A 437 -7.78 18.59 -7.22
C TYR A 437 -8.36 17.17 -7.27
N PRO A 438 -9.43 16.92 -8.04
CA PRO A 438 -9.91 15.57 -8.24
C PRO A 438 -8.92 14.77 -9.09
N GLU A 439 -8.89 13.47 -8.87
CA GLU A 439 -7.88 12.60 -9.45
C GLU A 439 -8.28 12.11 -10.84
N PRO A 440 -7.46 12.37 -11.87
CA PRO A 440 -7.78 11.96 -13.22
C PRO A 440 -7.58 10.45 -13.41
N PHE A 441 -8.67 9.73 -13.70
CA PHE A 441 -8.61 8.33 -14.12
C PHE A 441 -8.91 8.17 -15.61
N VAL A 442 -8.24 7.21 -16.25
CA VAL A 442 -8.35 6.99 -17.70
C VAL A 442 -9.68 6.33 -18.07
N THR A 443 -10.46 7.04 -18.88
CA THR A 443 -11.78 6.65 -19.41
C THR A 443 -11.72 6.06 -20.83
N PRO A 444 -12.80 5.42 -21.33
CA PRO A 444 -12.86 4.84 -22.69
C PRO A 444 -13.30 5.85 -23.76
N ILE A 445 -13.61 7.09 -23.36
CA ILE A 445 -14.17 8.18 -24.17
C ILE A 445 -13.66 9.52 -23.59
N PRO A 446 -13.72 10.64 -24.34
CA PRO A 446 -13.44 11.97 -23.79
C PRO A 446 -14.28 12.26 -22.54
N MET A 447 -13.65 12.76 -21.48
CA MET A 447 -14.30 13.05 -20.20
C MET A 447 -13.97 14.46 -19.71
N LEU A 448 -14.96 15.18 -19.17
CA LEU A 448 -14.75 16.25 -18.20
C LEU A 448 -15.29 15.87 -16.81
N CYS A 449 -14.64 16.38 -15.77
CA CYS A 449 -15.02 16.12 -14.37
C CYS A 449 -14.87 17.40 -13.55
N PHE A 450 -15.98 18.00 -13.16
CA PHE A 450 -15.95 19.30 -12.47
C PHE A 450 -15.98 19.15 -10.94
N THR A 451 -15.33 20.05 -10.21
CA THR A 451 -15.61 20.20 -8.77
C THR A 451 -17.08 20.58 -8.58
N LYS A 452 -17.65 20.32 -7.41
CA LYS A 452 -19.08 20.50 -7.11
C LYS A 452 -19.60 21.91 -7.40
N GLU A 453 -18.76 22.93 -7.23
CA GLU A 453 -19.04 24.35 -7.47
C GLU A 453 -19.14 24.64 -8.97
N ILE A 454 -18.18 24.13 -9.74
CA ILE A 454 -18.13 24.28 -11.19
C ILE A 454 -19.22 23.41 -11.84
N TYR A 455 -19.46 22.20 -11.33
CA TYR A 455 -20.51 21.28 -11.80
C TYR A 455 -21.90 21.91 -11.65
N ARG A 456 -22.22 22.46 -10.46
CA ARG A 456 -23.46 23.22 -10.24
C ARG A 456 -23.61 24.39 -11.20
N SER A 457 -22.53 25.13 -11.44
CA SER A 457 -22.51 26.26 -12.37
C SER A 457 -22.72 25.81 -13.83
N TYR A 458 -22.15 24.68 -14.22
CA TYR A 458 -22.32 24.06 -15.54
C TYR A 458 -23.75 23.52 -15.74
N VAL A 459 -24.33 22.84 -14.74
CA VAL A 459 -25.73 22.37 -14.76
C VAL A 459 -26.71 23.55 -14.86
N ALA A 460 -26.45 24.65 -14.15
CA ALA A 460 -27.25 25.88 -14.27
C ALA A 460 -27.15 26.48 -15.68
N HIS A 461 -25.94 26.53 -16.26
CA HIS A 461 -25.72 26.99 -17.63
C HIS A 461 -26.41 26.09 -18.68
N PHE A 462 -26.36 24.77 -18.50
CA PHE A 462 -27.04 23.78 -19.33
C PHE A 462 -28.57 23.98 -19.30
N ASN A 463 -29.16 24.08 -18.10
CA ASN A 463 -30.60 24.30 -17.94
C ASN A 463 -31.08 25.65 -18.52
N ALA A 464 -30.23 26.68 -18.50
CA ALA A 464 -30.52 27.97 -19.13
C ALA A 464 -30.32 27.98 -20.67
N THR A 465 -29.55 27.05 -21.23
CA THR A 465 -29.10 27.09 -22.63
C THR A 465 -29.78 26.01 -23.47
N LYS A 466 -30.83 26.40 -24.21
CA LYS A 466 -31.48 25.51 -25.19
C LYS A 466 -30.46 25.01 -26.23
N ASN A 467 -30.42 23.69 -26.42
CA ASN A 467 -29.54 23.00 -27.36
C ASN A 467 -28.04 23.31 -27.15
N LEU A 468 -27.55 23.22 -25.91
CA LEU A 468 -26.11 23.32 -25.62
C LEU A 468 -25.31 22.30 -26.45
N THR A 469 -24.19 22.76 -27.01
CA THR A 469 -23.22 21.92 -27.73
C THR A 469 -21.82 22.22 -27.23
N GLY A 470 -20.89 21.28 -27.37
CA GLY A 470 -19.51 21.47 -26.96
C GLY A 470 -18.53 20.54 -27.67
N GLN A 471 -17.26 20.91 -27.65
CA GLN A 471 -16.12 20.10 -28.05
C GLN A 471 -15.29 19.81 -26.80
N ILE A 472 -15.14 18.55 -26.42
CA ILE A 472 -14.14 18.17 -25.42
C ILE A 472 -12.78 18.16 -26.12
N LEU A 473 -11.87 19.00 -25.64
CA LEU A 473 -10.51 19.04 -26.15
C LEU A 473 -9.68 17.92 -25.51
N LYS A 474 -8.54 17.60 -26.12
CA LYS A 474 -7.47 16.85 -25.47
C LYS A 474 -6.96 17.63 -24.25
N SER A 475 -6.44 16.95 -23.23
CA SER A 475 -5.81 17.64 -22.11
C SER A 475 -4.54 18.39 -22.50
N GLU A 476 -4.21 19.40 -21.70
CA GLU A 476 -2.93 20.11 -21.72
C GLU A 476 -2.22 19.90 -20.37
N ASN A 477 -0.88 19.96 -20.40
CA ASN A 477 -0.08 19.88 -19.17
C ASN A 477 -0.20 21.20 -18.40
N VAL A 478 -0.38 21.13 -17.08
CA VAL A 478 -0.34 22.30 -16.20
C VAL A 478 0.80 22.12 -15.21
N GLU A 479 1.66 23.13 -15.10
CA GLU A 479 2.82 23.16 -14.20
C GLU A 479 2.67 24.27 -13.16
N ASN A 480 3.40 24.14 -12.06
CA ASN A 480 3.44 25.12 -10.97
C ASN A 480 2.05 25.42 -10.38
N ILE A 481 1.25 24.36 -10.20
CA ILE A 481 0.03 24.41 -9.41
C ILE A 481 0.43 24.56 -7.93
N ASP A 482 -0.21 25.49 -7.23
CA ASP A 482 0.01 25.79 -5.81
C ASP A 482 -1.27 25.58 -4.98
N PRO A 483 -1.18 25.17 -3.71
CA PRO A 483 0.05 24.83 -2.96
C PRO A 483 0.38 23.33 -3.07
N HIS A 484 1.60 22.97 -3.47
CA HIS A 484 2.05 21.56 -3.56
C HIS A 484 3.44 21.36 -2.91
N PRO A 485 3.74 20.21 -2.27
CA PRO A 485 2.89 19.01 -2.13
C PRO A 485 1.83 19.11 -1.02
N MET A 486 0.67 18.51 -1.27
CA MET A 486 -0.37 18.20 -0.29
C MET A 486 -0.62 16.69 -0.25
N VAL A 487 -1.13 16.18 0.88
CA VAL A 487 -1.56 14.77 1.00
C VAL A 487 -2.72 14.51 0.03
N ALA A 488 -2.70 13.38 -0.68
CA ALA A 488 -3.71 13.02 -1.67
C ALA A 488 -5.06 12.62 -1.03
N SER A 489 -6.17 12.73 -1.79
CA SER A 489 -7.52 12.56 -1.25
C SER A 489 -7.75 11.18 -0.61
N PHE A 490 -7.27 10.12 -1.27
CA PHE A 490 -7.34 8.73 -0.80
C PHE A 490 -6.28 8.34 0.23
N SER A 491 -5.19 9.12 0.41
CA SER A 491 -3.99 8.59 1.08
C SER A 491 -4.33 8.16 2.50
N SER A 492 -4.02 6.94 2.91
CA SER A 492 -4.48 6.48 4.23
C SER A 492 -3.87 7.29 5.38
N ARG A 493 -4.72 7.80 6.29
CA ARG A 493 -4.36 8.65 7.43
C ARG A 493 -4.01 7.80 8.65
N GLY A 494 -3.15 8.36 9.52
CA GLY A 494 -2.98 7.91 10.91
C GLY A 494 -4.26 8.09 11.76
N PRO A 495 -4.39 7.45 12.95
CA PRO A 495 -3.63 6.29 13.43
C PRO A 495 -3.99 5.04 12.59
N ASN A 496 -4.03 3.79 13.09
CA ASN A 496 -4.15 2.62 12.20
C ASN A 496 -5.09 1.54 12.74
N LYS A 497 -5.49 0.46 12.00
CA LYS A 497 -6.34 -0.63 12.59
C LYS A 497 -5.60 -1.77 13.27
N ILE A 498 -4.67 -1.38 14.12
CA ILE A 498 -4.70 -1.93 15.47
C ILE A 498 -5.40 -0.88 16.41
N ALA A 499 -6.25 -0.03 15.77
CA ALA A 499 -7.43 0.81 16.14
C ALA A 499 -8.47 1.13 14.97
N ALA A 500 -8.20 1.95 13.91
CA ALA A 500 -9.16 2.52 12.90
C ALA A 500 -8.78 2.36 11.36
N ASP A 501 -9.74 2.22 10.39
CA ASP A 501 -9.45 1.91 8.94
C ASP A 501 -10.53 2.21 7.82
N ILE A 502 -10.27 1.83 6.52
CA ILE A 502 -11.09 1.61 5.24
C ILE A 502 -11.58 2.78 4.31
N MET A 503 -11.64 2.78 2.93
CA MET A 503 -11.42 1.84 1.72
C MET A 503 -11.56 2.62 0.34
N LYS A 504 -11.28 2.23 -0.96
CA LYS A 504 -10.26 1.50 -1.82
C LYS A 504 -10.57 1.63 -3.38
N ALA A 505 -9.64 1.45 -4.36
CA ALA A 505 -9.80 1.76 -5.84
C ALA A 505 -9.50 0.65 -6.95
N ASN A 506 -9.55 0.98 -8.27
CA ASN A 506 -9.51 0.04 -9.47
C ASN A 506 -8.73 0.57 -10.75
N LYS A 507 -8.62 -0.22 -11.85
CA LYS A 507 -7.45 -0.29 -12.80
C LYS A 507 -7.76 -0.16 -14.33
N ARG A 508 -6.72 0.08 -15.19
CA ARG A 508 -6.57 -0.15 -16.68
C ARG A 508 -5.08 -0.19 -17.11
N SER A 509 -4.74 -0.73 -18.30
CA SER A 509 -3.35 -0.91 -18.81
C SER A 509 -3.06 -0.26 -20.18
N VAL A 510 -1.86 0.31 -20.34
CA VAL A 510 -1.21 0.81 -21.58
C VAL A 510 0.33 0.88 -21.35
N SER A 511 1.14 1.07 -22.41
CA SER A 511 2.63 1.04 -22.33
C SER A 511 3.25 2.04 -21.33
N TYR A 512 2.69 3.25 -21.23
CA TYR A 512 2.98 4.26 -20.21
C TYR A 512 1.65 4.89 -19.81
N ASN A 513 1.34 5.00 -18.50
CA ASN A 513 0.00 5.35 -18.01
C ASN A 513 0.05 6.40 -16.90
N PHE A 514 -0.99 7.24 -16.76
CA PHE A 514 -1.20 8.08 -15.58
C PHE A 514 -2.24 7.49 -14.64
N LEU A 515 -1.99 7.66 -13.34
CA LEU A 515 -2.26 6.68 -12.30
C LEU A 515 -2.15 7.44 -10.93
N SER A 516 -2.86 7.08 -9.84
CA SER A 516 -2.80 7.80 -8.54
C SER A 516 -3.06 6.94 -7.27
N GLY A 517 -2.17 6.99 -6.27
CA GLY A 517 -2.21 6.08 -5.11
C GLY A 517 -0.92 5.90 -4.28
N THR A 518 -1.08 5.34 -3.08
CA THR A 518 0.02 5.08 -2.13
C THR A 518 0.98 3.97 -2.57
N SER A 519 0.50 2.97 -3.31
CA SER A 519 1.30 1.92 -3.95
C SER A 519 2.29 2.39 -5.00
N MET A 520 2.34 3.69 -5.31
CA MET A 520 3.44 4.24 -6.10
C MET A 520 4.32 5.20 -5.34
N ALA A 521 3.87 5.77 -4.23
CA ALA A 521 4.79 6.35 -3.26
C ALA A 521 5.71 5.24 -2.66
N ALA A 522 5.17 4.04 -2.43
CA ALA A 522 5.93 2.87 -1.93
C ALA A 522 7.18 2.49 -2.76
N PRO A 523 7.14 2.38 -4.11
CA PRO A 523 8.31 2.17 -4.95
C PRO A 523 9.20 3.41 -5.10
N HIS A 524 8.68 4.65 -4.95
CA HIS A 524 9.57 5.82 -4.82
C HIS A 524 10.41 5.74 -3.53
N VAL A 525 9.82 5.35 -2.39
CA VAL A 525 10.59 5.09 -1.16
C VAL A 525 11.51 3.88 -1.30
N ALA A 526 11.13 2.84 -2.04
CA ALA A 526 12.03 1.70 -2.32
C ALA A 526 13.23 2.13 -3.17
N GLY A 527 13.03 2.97 -4.19
CA GLY A 527 14.10 3.56 -4.99
C GLY A 527 15.02 4.47 -4.17
N ALA A 528 14.47 5.30 -3.28
CA ALA A 528 15.25 6.14 -2.36
C ALA A 528 16.05 5.30 -1.34
N ALA A 529 15.43 4.27 -0.76
CA ALA A 529 16.11 3.34 0.14
C ALA A 529 17.23 2.56 -0.56
N ALA A 530 17.02 2.15 -1.82
CA ALA A 530 18.04 1.48 -2.64
C ALA A 530 19.21 2.39 -2.99
N TYR A 531 18.92 3.66 -3.28
CA TYR A 531 19.93 4.70 -3.48
C TYR A 531 20.78 4.88 -2.21
N ILE A 532 20.16 5.05 -1.04
CA ILE A 532 20.87 5.15 0.25
C ILE A 532 21.69 3.89 0.54
N LYS A 533 21.14 2.68 0.32
CA LYS A 533 21.85 1.40 0.51
C LYS A 533 23.01 1.20 -0.49
N SER A 534 23.04 1.94 -1.61
CA SER A 534 24.22 1.96 -2.51
C SER A 534 25.37 2.85 -2.00
N PHE A 535 25.11 3.75 -1.06
CA PHE A 535 26.13 4.50 -0.31
C PHE A 535 26.51 3.82 1.01
N HIS A 536 25.55 3.17 1.67
CA HIS A 536 25.71 2.49 2.96
C HIS A 536 25.19 1.04 2.89
N PRO A 537 25.95 0.09 2.32
CA PRO A 537 25.49 -1.28 2.09
C PRO A 537 25.28 -2.11 3.37
N ASP A 538 25.87 -1.66 4.49
CA ASP A 538 25.87 -2.28 5.81
C ASP A 538 24.76 -1.77 6.74
N TRP A 539 24.06 -0.68 6.37
CA TRP A 539 23.02 -0.09 7.22
C TRP A 539 21.80 -1.00 7.41
N SER A 540 21.27 -0.98 8.64
CA SER A 540 20.06 -1.73 8.99
C SER A 540 18.81 -1.18 8.27
N PRO A 541 17.73 -1.96 8.16
CA PRO A 541 16.42 -1.47 7.75
C PRO A 541 15.92 -0.29 8.59
N ALA A 542 16.26 -0.25 9.89
CA ALA A 542 15.90 0.83 10.79
C ALA A 542 16.74 2.10 10.53
N ALA A 543 18.04 1.98 10.26
CA ALA A 543 18.90 3.10 9.89
C ALA A 543 18.45 3.77 8.58
N ILE A 544 18.22 2.98 7.52
CA ILE A 544 17.72 3.50 6.22
C ILE A 544 16.35 4.14 6.38
N LYS A 545 15.44 3.51 7.14
CA LYS A 545 14.12 4.07 7.46
C LYS A 545 14.24 5.39 8.24
N SER A 546 15.10 5.43 9.24
CA SER A 546 15.39 6.63 10.03
C SER A 546 15.91 7.75 9.15
N ALA A 547 16.90 7.49 8.30
CA ALA A 547 17.52 8.51 7.45
C ALA A 547 16.49 9.25 6.59
N ILE A 548 15.64 8.50 5.88
CA ILE A 548 14.55 9.07 5.06
C ILE A 548 13.53 9.82 5.95
N MET A 549 13.22 9.31 7.14
CA MET A 549 12.24 9.93 8.04
C MET A 549 12.75 11.19 8.75
N THR A 550 14.06 11.35 8.95
CA THR A 550 14.64 12.50 9.68
C THR A 550 15.08 13.64 8.76
N THR A 551 15.33 13.38 7.48
CA THR A 551 15.64 14.41 6.47
C THR A 551 14.43 14.82 5.61
N ALA A 552 13.25 14.26 5.90
CA ALA A 552 12.01 14.59 5.20
C ALA A 552 11.65 16.09 5.32
N THR A 553 11.32 16.71 4.19
CA THR A 553 10.87 18.09 4.09
C THR A 553 9.46 18.22 4.71
N ARG A 554 9.32 19.07 5.73
CA ARG A 554 8.04 19.27 6.42
C ARG A 554 6.98 19.84 5.47
N MET A 555 5.87 19.12 5.33
CA MET A 555 4.69 19.56 4.57
C MET A 555 3.80 20.49 5.41
N ASP A 556 2.91 21.24 4.75
CA ASP A 556 1.89 22.05 5.45
C ASP A 556 0.76 21.16 5.98
N VAL A 557 0.80 20.93 7.29
CA VAL A 557 -0.15 20.08 8.03
C VAL A 557 -1.50 20.75 8.35
N ARG A 558 -1.72 22.01 7.96
CA ARG A 558 -2.92 22.77 8.36
C ARG A 558 -4.26 22.22 7.84
N SER A 559 -4.24 21.34 6.85
CA SER A 559 -5.45 20.70 6.27
C SER A 559 -5.53 19.19 6.50
N ASP A 560 -4.40 18.52 6.74
CA ASP A 560 -4.33 17.07 6.96
C ASP A 560 -3.16 16.71 7.89
N PRO A 561 -3.36 16.78 9.22
CA PRO A 561 -2.28 16.59 10.18
C PRO A 561 -1.78 15.14 10.25
N GLN A 562 -2.65 14.17 10.00
CA GLN A 562 -2.35 12.73 10.16
C GLN A 562 -1.96 12.02 8.86
N GLY A 563 -1.97 12.72 7.72
CA GLY A 563 -1.73 12.15 6.40
C GLY A 563 -0.28 12.15 5.88
N CYS A 564 0.63 12.98 6.42
CA CYS A 564 1.99 13.15 5.86
C CYS A 564 3.13 12.43 6.59
N GLY A 565 2.90 11.85 7.77
CA GLY A 565 3.98 11.25 8.58
C GLY A 565 5.08 12.25 8.93
N SER A 566 6.34 11.95 8.60
CA SER A 566 7.46 12.89 8.78
C SER A 566 7.47 14.06 7.79
N GLY A 567 6.76 13.96 6.66
CA GLY A 567 6.82 14.91 5.55
C GLY A 567 7.20 14.26 4.22
N HIS A 568 7.57 15.09 3.25
CA HIS A 568 7.91 14.68 1.89
C HIS A 568 9.37 14.20 1.83
N ILE A 569 9.66 13.12 1.11
CA ILE A 569 11.01 12.51 1.13
C ILE A 569 12.06 13.37 0.42
N ASN A 570 13.27 13.43 0.97
CA ASN A 570 14.45 14.00 0.32
C ASN A 570 15.54 12.90 0.19
N PRO A 571 15.63 12.22 -0.97
CA PRO A 571 16.60 11.14 -1.16
C PRO A 571 18.07 11.58 -1.13
N VAL A 572 18.36 12.86 -1.41
CA VAL A 572 19.74 13.37 -1.46
C VAL A 572 20.29 13.56 -0.05
N ASP A 573 19.56 14.30 0.80
CA ASP A 573 19.99 14.57 2.18
C ASP A 573 19.97 13.29 3.03
N ALA A 574 19.08 12.34 2.73
CA ALA A 574 19.02 11.03 3.39
C ALA A 574 20.29 10.16 3.20
N VAL A 575 21.25 10.56 2.36
CA VAL A 575 22.57 9.90 2.26
C VAL A 575 23.53 10.37 3.38
N ASP A 576 23.36 11.56 3.94
CA ASP A 576 24.13 12.04 5.11
C ASP A 576 23.19 12.65 6.18
N PRO A 577 22.34 11.82 6.82
CA PRO A 577 21.39 12.26 7.82
C PRO A 577 22.07 12.66 9.14
N GLY A 578 23.35 12.37 9.33
CA GLY A 578 24.10 12.64 10.55
C GLY A 578 23.79 11.71 11.72
N LEU A 579 22.52 11.63 12.12
CA LEU A 579 22.05 10.75 13.20
C LEU A 579 20.95 9.80 12.71
N VAL A 580 20.96 8.55 13.20
CA VAL A 580 19.89 7.57 12.97
C VAL A 580 19.37 6.96 14.27
N TYR A 581 18.06 6.70 14.29
CA TYR A 581 17.37 5.94 15.33
C TYR A 581 17.41 4.44 14.99
N GLU A 582 18.40 3.73 15.54
CA GLU A 582 18.53 2.29 15.35
C GLU A 582 17.51 1.49 16.17
N ILE A 583 17.02 0.39 15.60
CA ILE A 583 16.07 -0.54 16.24
C ILE A 583 16.49 -1.97 15.92
N GLU A 584 16.84 -2.73 16.94
CA GLU A 584 17.33 -4.11 16.82
C GLU A 584 16.17 -5.13 16.95
N LYS A 585 16.36 -6.36 16.47
CA LYS A 585 15.37 -7.46 16.58
C LYS A 585 14.79 -7.60 18.00
N LYS A 586 15.63 -7.45 19.03
CA LYS A 586 15.23 -7.52 20.45
C LYS A 586 14.20 -6.45 20.85
N ASP A 587 14.24 -5.28 20.21
CA ASP A 587 13.39 -4.13 20.55
C ASP A 587 12.00 -4.32 19.95
N TYR A 588 11.90 -4.86 18.73
CA TYR A 588 10.64 -5.30 18.12
C TYR A 588 9.99 -6.46 18.89
N LEU A 589 10.77 -7.45 19.34
CA LEU A 589 10.27 -8.53 20.21
C LEU A 589 9.79 -7.97 21.56
N SER A 590 10.52 -7.03 22.17
CA SER A 590 10.10 -6.37 23.40
C SER A 590 8.81 -5.56 23.23
N PHE A 591 8.66 -4.85 22.10
CA PHE A 591 7.44 -4.14 21.73
C PHE A 591 6.23 -5.08 21.60
N LEU A 592 6.39 -6.22 20.92
CA LEU A 592 5.33 -7.23 20.74
C LEU A 592 4.88 -7.82 22.09
N CYS A 593 5.83 -8.20 22.96
CA CYS A 593 5.52 -8.65 24.32
C CYS A 593 4.69 -7.64 25.13
N ASN A 594 5.00 -6.34 24.99
CA ASN A 594 4.28 -5.30 25.72
C ASN A 594 2.87 -4.99 25.17
N LEU A 595 2.61 -5.36 23.91
CA LEU A 595 1.27 -5.39 23.34
C LEU A 595 0.49 -6.67 23.69
N GLY A 596 1.07 -7.60 24.47
CA GLY A 596 0.44 -8.85 24.85
C GLY A 596 0.49 -9.94 23.78
N TYR A 597 1.25 -9.76 22.70
CA TYR A 597 1.49 -10.82 21.72
C TYR A 597 2.35 -11.92 22.33
N ASP A 598 1.94 -13.17 22.10
CA ASP A 598 2.79 -14.33 22.29
C ASP A 598 3.91 -14.29 21.24
N LEU A 599 5.17 -14.09 21.67
CA LEU A 599 6.32 -14.12 20.76
C LEU A 599 6.48 -15.46 20.08
N GLY A 600 6.07 -16.54 20.75
CA GLY A 600 6.02 -17.87 20.18
C GLY A 600 5.19 -17.92 18.90
N LYS A 601 4.26 -16.97 18.69
CA LYS A 601 3.43 -16.82 17.49
C LYS A 601 3.96 -15.89 16.39
N ILE A 602 5.10 -15.24 16.59
CA ILE A 602 5.71 -14.37 15.57
C ILE A 602 7.12 -14.83 15.21
N SER A 603 7.89 -15.35 16.17
CA SER A 603 9.21 -15.95 15.97
C SER A 603 9.30 -17.26 16.76
N SER A 604 9.61 -18.39 16.12
CA SER A 604 9.50 -19.75 16.72
C SER A 604 10.53 -20.07 17.82
N ASN A 605 11.23 -19.07 18.35
CA ASN A 605 12.25 -19.22 19.39
C ASN A 605 11.62 -19.40 20.79
N LYS A 606 10.75 -20.41 20.94
CA LYS A 606 9.99 -20.75 22.16
C LYS A 606 10.86 -20.97 23.40
N THR A 607 12.15 -21.21 23.23
CA THR A 607 13.13 -21.38 24.31
C THR A 607 13.59 -20.05 24.95
N LYS A 608 13.09 -18.90 24.48
CA LYS A 608 13.10 -17.64 25.24
C LYS A 608 11.72 -16.99 25.19
N GLY A 609 11.17 -16.71 26.37
CA GLY A 609 10.02 -15.82 26.51
C GLY A 609 10.38 -14.37 26.20
N CYS A 610 9.56 -13.43 26.65
CA CYS A 610 9.92 -12.01 26.63
C CYS A 610 11.33 -11.81 27.23
N PRO A 611 12.20 -10.97 26.61
CA PRO A 611 13.52 -10.66 27.17
C PRO A 611 13.42 -10.25 28.64
N GLU A 612 14.42 -10.57 29.47
CA GLU A 612 14.29 -10.45 30.94
C GLU A 612 14.09 -9.00 31.44
N GLU A 613 14.53 -8.00 30.66
CA GLU A 613 14.26 -6.57 30.88
C GLU A 613 12.85 -6.12 30.42
N GLY A 614 12.15 -6.99 29.69
CA GLY A 614 10.80 -6.83 29.13
C GLY A 614 9.71 -6.93 30.19
N SER A 615 9.81 -6.11 31.25
CA SER A 615 8.76 -5.96 32.25
C SER A 615 7.41 -5.66 31.58
N LYS A 616 6.39 -6.47 31.92
CA LYS A 616 5.00 -6.19 31.58
C LYS A 616 4.68 -4.77 32.06
N ASN A 617 4.21 -3.89 31.17
CA ASN A 617 3.87 -2.45 31.33
C ASN A 617 4.82 -1.43 30.66
N MET A 618 5.75 -1.82 29.77
CA MET A 618 6.49 -0.84 28.97
C MET A 618 5.67 -0.36 27.75
N SER A 619 5.17 0.87 27.81
CA SER A 619 4.36 1.49 26.74
C SER A 619 4.97 1.32 25.33
N PRO A 620 4.17 0.95 24.30
CA PRO A 620 4.61 0.84 22.91
C PRO A 620 5.35 2.08 22.37
N ALA A 621 5.05 3.27 22.89
CA ALA A 621 5.69 4.53 22.50
C ALA A 621 7.18 4.64 22.93
N LYS A 622 7.69 3.70 23.77
CA LYS A 622 9.11 3.58 24.12
C LYS A 622 9.97 2.90 23.06
N LEU A 623 9.40 2.28 22.02
CA LEU A 623 10.18 1.79 20.87
C LEU A 623 11.03 2.95 20.32
N ASN A 624 12.29 2.68 19.94
CA ASN A 624 13.26 3.71 19.52
C ASN A 624 12.98 4.25 18.11
N TYR A 625 11.75 4.70 17.88
CA TYR A 625 11.21 5.07 16.59
C TYR A 625 11.53 6.55 16.25
N PRO A 626 11.82 6.91 14.99
CA PRO A 626 12.09 8.30 14.54
C PRO A 626 10.83 9.19 14.51
N ALA A 627 9.92 9.02 15.47
CA ALA A 627 8.77 9.87 15.76
C ALA A 627 8.30 9.68 17.21
N PHE A 628 7.59 10.67 17.74
CA PHE A 628 6.93 10.61 19.04
C PHE A 628 5.41 10.72 18.92
N PHE A 629 4.70 9.91 19.69
CA PHE A 629 3.25 9.93 19.81
C PHE A 629 2.86 10.00 21.28
N PHE A 630 2.23 11.10 21.70
CA PHE A 630 1.85 11.36 23.08
C PHE A 630 0.32 11.44 23.20
N ARG A 631 -0.30 10.38 23.72
CA ARG A 631 -1.70 10.40 24.16
C ARG A 631 -1.79 11.16 25.48
N VAL A 632 -2.56 12.25 25.53
CA VAL A 632 -2.71 13.10 26.72
C VAL A 632 -4.12 13.02 27.30
N PRO A 633 -4.29 13.12 28.63
CA PRO A 633 -5.59 12.98 29.27
C PRO A 633 -6.47 14.22 29.03
N ILE A 634 -7.70 13.98 28.57
CA ILE A 634 -8.73 15.00 28.35
C ILE A 634 -9.00 15.79 29.65
N MET A 635 -9.04 17.13 29.52
CA MET A 635 -9.40 18.08 30.58
C MET A 635 -8.64 17.95 31.90
N LYS A 636 -7.39 17.44 31.88
CA LYS A 636 -6.54 17.27 33.06
C LYS A 636 -5.15 17.88 32.84
N SER A 637 -4.42 18.13 33.93
CA SER A 637 -2.99 18.43 33.89
C SER A 637 -2.18 17.16 33.64
N PHE A 638 -1.11 17.25 32.86
CA PHE A 638 -0.24 16.11 32.56
C PHE A 638 1.23 16.52 32.42
N VAL A 639 2.10 15.56 32.70
CA VAL A 639 3.51 15.53 32.29
C VAL A 639 3.78 14.11 31.79
N VAL A 640 4.18 13.97 30.53
CA VAL A 640 4.51 12.70 29.90
C VAL A 640 5.89 12.81 29.26
N ALA A 641 6.68 11.74 29.29
CA ALA A 641 8.04 11.77 28.75
C ALA A 641 8.38 10.46 28.02
N LEU A 642 9.16 10.58 26.96
CA LEU A 642 9.68 9.48 26.16
C LEU A 642 11.15 9.70 25.85
N GLU A 643 11.91 8.62 25.88
CA GLU A 643 13.35 8.62 25.62
C GLU A 643 13.65 7.97 24.27
N ARG A 644 14.77 8.36 23.67
CA ARG A 644 15.30 7.84 22.42
C ARG A 644 16.81 7.78 22.46
N THR A 645 17.36 6.84 21.69
CA THR A 645 18.79 6.67 21.45
C THR A 645 19.08 6.97 19.99
N VAL A 646 20.00 7.89 19.73
CA VAL A 646 20.48 8.23 18.39
C VAL A 646 21.93 7.80 18.22
N THR A 647 22.24 7.24 17.05
CA THR A 647 23.58 6.79 16.66
C THR A 647 24.17 7.77 15.66
N ASN A 648 25.41 8.23 15.88
CA ASN A 648 26.10 9.08 14.91
C ASN A 648 26.61 8.26 13.71
N VAL A 649 26.10 8.57 12.52
CA VAL A 649 26.58 8.06 11.23
C VAL A 649 27.29 9.14 10.40
N GLY A 650 27.20 10.40 10.84
CA GLY A 650 28.00 11.51 10.31
C GLY A 650 29.41 11.57 10.90
N PRO A 651 30.13 12.68 10.68
CA PRO A 651 31.53 12.83 11.12
C PRO A 651 31.77 12.64 12.63
N PRO A 652 32.98 12.19 13.03
CA PRO A 652 33.42 12.20 14.42
C PRO A 652 33.60 13.64 14.95
N ASN A 653 33.57 13.79 16.27
CA ASN A 653 33.64 15.07 16.99
C ASN A 653 32.48 16.04 16.68
N SER A 654 31.31 15.51 16.31
CA SER A 654 30.10 16.29 16.01
C SER A 654 29.33 16.69 17.28
N ILE A 655 28.67 17.86 17.22
CA ILE A 655 27.87 18.42 18.33
C ILE A 655 26.54 18.89 17.78
N TYR A 656 25.47 18.15 18.08
CA TYR A 656 24.12 18.51 17.67
C TYR A 656 23.44 19.31 18.78
N ARG A 657 22.74 20.38 18.43
CA ARG A 657 21.93 21.21 19.36
C ARG A 657 20.46 21.07 19.03
N VAL A 658 19.60 21.02 20.05
CA VAL A 658 18.15 20.92 19.83
C VAL A 658 17.51 22.29 19.64
N LEU A 659 16.70 22.42 18.59
CA LEU A 659 15.70 23.46 18.45
C LEU A 659 14.32 22.83 18.67
N VAL A 660 13.49 23.51 19.46
CA VAL A 660 12.08 23.13 19.72
C VAL A 660 11.21 24.30 19.23
N PRO A 661 10.38 24.12 18.19
CA PRO A 661 9.43 25.12 17.75
C PRO A 661 8.42 25.45 18.85
N GLN A 662 8.05 26.72 18.96
CA GLN A 662 6.98 27.14 19.85
C GLN A 662 5.65 26.52 19.40
N ILE A 663 4.90 25.98 20.35
CA ILE A 663 3.51 25.53 20.16
C ILE A 663 2.59 26.75 20.39
N ASP A 664 1.49 26.83 19.66
CA ASP A 664 0.50 27.89 19.87
C ASP A 664 -0.01 27.86 21.34
N PRO A 665 0.08 28.98 22.09
CA PRO A 665 -0.31 29.03 23.50
C PRO A 665 -1.76 28.61 23.78
N SER A 666 -2.67 28.70 22.78
CA SER A 666 -4.06 28.26 22.91
C SER A 666 -4.18 26.76 23.25
N PHE A 667 -3.24 25.92 22.81
CA PHE A 667 -3.20 24.49 23.13
C PHE A 667 -2.76 24.16 24.57
N ARG A 668 -2.34 25.16 25.37
CA ARG A 668 -1.92 25.01 26.79
C ARG A 668 -0.90 23.89 27.04
N THR A 669 -0.06 23.60 26.03
CA THR A 669 0.83 22.44 25.97
C THR A 669 2.20 22.89 25.51
N THR A 670 3.26 22.41 26.18
CA THR A 670 4.67 22.69 25.87
C THR A 670 5.44 21.40 25.63
N VAL A 671 6.53 21.52 24.87
CA VAL A 671 7.49 20.44 24.62
C VAL A 671 8.86 20.91 25.09
N ASP A 672 9.58 20.05 25.80
CA ASP A 672 10.94 20.28 26.26
C ASP A 672 11.82 19.05 25.99
N VAL A 673 13.14 19.26 25.91
CA VAL A 673 14.12 18.24 25.52
C VAL A 673 15.39 18.33 26.36
N PHE A 674 15.86 17.18 26.85
CA PHE A 674 17.05 17.05 27.69
C PHE A 674 17.95 15.90 27.21
N PRO A 675 19.28 16.09 27.09
CA PRO A 675 20.03 17.35 27.23
C PRO A 675 19.71 18.35 26.10
N LYS A 676 20.31 19.55 26.14
CA LYS A 676 20.19 20.57 25.06
C LYS A 676 21.21 20.41 23.92
N ALA A 677 22.23 19.59 24.12
CA ALA A 677 23.23 19.26 23.12
C ALA A 677 23.64 17.79 23.27
N LEU A 678 23.80 17.10 22.14
CA LEU A 678 24.42 15.78 22.06
C LEU A 678 25.82 15.93 21.47
N ARG A 679 26.76 15.12 21.93
CA ARG A 679 28.17 15.14 21.51
C ARG A 679 28.55 13.73 21.11
N PHE A 680 29.24 13.59 19.99
CA PHE A 680 29.70 12.29 19.49
C PHE A 680 31.17 12.41 19.10
N ASN A 681 32.02 11.62 19.73
CA ASN A 681 33.47 11.62 19.51
C ASN A 681 33.82 10.73 18.32
N SER A 682 33.08 9.64 18.12
CA SER A 682 33.26 8.70 17.00
C SER A 682 32.00 8.48 16.16
N VAL A 683 32.18 7.87 14.99
CA VAL A 683 31.09 7.23 14.22
C VAL A 683 30.64 5.98 14.98
N GLY A 684 29.35 5.65 14.94
CA GLY A 684 28.74 4.54 15.70
C GLY A 684 28.51 4.83 17.19
N GLU A 685 28.93 6.00 17.71
CA GLU A 685 28.64 6.40 19.09
C GLU A 685 27.12 6.63 19.27
N LYS A 686 26.56 6.09 20.36
CA LYS A 686 25.14 6.21 20.72
C LYS A 686 24.97 7.21 21.87
N GLN A 687 24.01 8.13 21.74
CA GLN A 687 23.64 9.11 22.77
C GLN A 687 22.13 9.07 23.04
N ILE A 688 21.74 9.32 24.29
CA ILE A 688 20.34 9.24 24.74
C ILE A 688 19.80 10.65 25.00
N PHE A 689 18.55 10.91 24.59
CA PHE A 689 17.81 12.11 24.98
C PHE A 689 16.36 11.80 25.36
N LYS A 690 15.76 12.72 26.11
CA LYS A 690 14.40 12.68 26.60
C LYS A 690 13.59 13.85 26.06
N VAL A 691 12.43 13.56 25.50
CA VAL A 691 11.37 14.54 25.21
C VAL A 691 10.36 14.50 26.35
N VAL A 692 10.01 15.68 26.87
CA VAL A 692 8.97 15.88 27.88
C VAL A 692 7.87 16.72 27.25
N VAL A 693 6.62 16.30 27.39
CA VAL A 693 5.44 17.10 27.04
C VAL A 693 4.65 17.35 28.30
N SER A 694 4.34 18.61 28.58
CA SER A 694 3.50 19.00 29.72
C SER A 694 2.42 19.96 29.28
N GLY A 695 1.29 19.95 29.98
CA GLY A 695 0.14 20.76 29.62
C GLY A 695 -1.02 20.56 30.55
N LYS A 696 -2.12 21.26 30.27
CA LYS A 696 -3.35 21.19 31.05
C LYS A 696 -4.59 21.50 30.23
N GLU A 697 -5.71 20.93 30.64
CA GLU A 697 -7.05 21.34 30.17
C GLU A 697 -7.23 21.19 28.64
N VAL A 698 -6.54 20.21 28.04
CA VAL A 698 -6.66 19.91 26.61
C VAL A 698 -8.02 19.27 26.34
N ILE A 699 -8.80 19.89 25.43
CA ILE A 699 -10.13 19.43 25.03
C ILE A 699 -10.04 18.13 24.22
N GLU A 700 -11.08 17.32 24.21
CA GLU A 700 -11.18 16.09 23.42
C GLU A 700 -11.06 16.35 21.91
N GLY A 701 -10.41 15.45 21.17
CA GLY A 701 -10.18 15.60 19.73
C GLY A 701 -9.11 16.64 19.36
N THR A 702 -8.34 17.14 20.32
CA THR A 702 -7.19 18.01 20.03
C THR A 702 -6.07 17.16 19.44
N VAL A 703 -5.49 17.59 18.32
CA VAL A 703 -4.26 17.02 17.75
C VAL A 703 -3.26 18.15 17.47
N ILE A 704 -2.06 18.05 18.04
CA ILE A 704 -0.98 19.05 17.93
C ILE A 704 0.21 18.40 17.22
N HIS A 705 0.66 19.03 16.12
CA HIS A 705 1.79 18.55 15.32
C HIS A 705 2.97 19.52 15.39
N THR A 706 4.06 19.08 16.01
CA THR A 706 5.34 19.78 16.01
C THR A 706 6.47 18.82 15.65
N ALA A 707 7.72 19.27 15.64
CA ALA A 707 8.90 18.44 15.45
C ALA A 707 10.06 19.04 16.23
N ILE A 708 10.93 18.21 16.80
CA ILE A 708 12.23 18.67 17.32
C ILE A 708 13.27 18.58 16.20
N LEU A 709 14.29 19.44 16.27
CA LEU A 709 15.35 19.50 15.27
C LEU A 709 16.71 19.41 15.96
N TRP A 710 17.48 18.35 15.69
CA TRP A 710 18.88 18.27 16.12
C TRP A 710 19.78 18.74 14.96
N ALA A 711 20.54 19.82 15.14
CA ALA A 711 21.39 20.39 14.09
C ALA A 711 22.85 20.54 14.54
N ASP A 712 23.81 20.18 13.68
CA ASP A 712 25.26 20.37 13.88
C ASP A 712 25.81 21.64 13.18
N GLY A 713 25.00 22.26 12.31
CA GLY A 713 25.36 23.42 11.48
C GLY A 713 25.49 23.12 9.97
N GLN A 714 25.48 21.83 9.59
CA GLN A 714 25.41 21.36 8.20
C GLN A 714 24.22 20.42 7.99
N ARG A 715 23.98 19.52 8.96
CA ARG A 715 22.93 18.50 8.98
C ARG A 715 21.81 18.92 9.91
N SER A 716 20.63 18.36 9.64
CA SER A 716 19.39 18.70 10.32
C SER A 716 18.53 17.45 10.48
N VAL A 717 18.39 16.98 11.71
CA VAL A 717 17.69 15.73 12.05
C VAL A 717 16.34 16.11 12.64
N SER A 718 15.33 16.16 11.77
CA SER A 718 13.94 16.41 12.15
C SER A 718 13.38 15.16 12.84
N THR A 719 12.51 15.34 13.84
CA THR A 719 11.78 14.22 14.45
C THR A 719 10.38 14.68 14.84
N PRO A 720 9.32 14.22 14.14
CA PRO A 720 7.96 14.67 14.37
C PRO A 720 7.41 14.22 15.73
N ILE A 721 6.55 15.06 16.29
CA ILE A 721 5.86 14.85 17.56
C ILE A 721 4.37 15.12 17.32
N THR A 722 3.56 14.08 17.50
CA THR A 722 2.09 14.17 17.51
C THR A 722 1.59 14.05 18.95
N ILE A 723 0.86 15.04 19.43
CA ILE A 723 0.24 15.05 20.77
C ILE A 723 -1.28 15.05 20.56
N TYR A 724 -2.00 14.09 21.16
CA TYR A 724 -3.43 13.92 20.90
C TYR A 724 -4.25 13.55 22.13
N SER A 725 -5.48 14.05 22.21
CA SER A 725 -6.44 13.76 23.29
C SER A 725 -7.60 12.91 22.77
N ALA A 726 -7.76 11.71 23.34
CA ALA A 726 -8.82 10.77 22.99
C ALA A 726 -9.33 10.03 24.24
N PRO A 727 -10.61 9.61 24.29
CA PRO A 727 -11.13 8.70 25.32
C PRO A 727 -10.25 7.47 25.47
N GLN A 728 -10.11 6.93 26.69
CA GLN A 728 -9.10 5.92 27.06
C GLN A 728 -9.30 4.55 26.40
#